data_AF-A0A846CD94-F1
#
_entry.id   AF-A0A846CD94-F1
#
_cell.length_a   1.000
_cell.length_b   1.000
_cell.length_c   1.000
_cell.angle_alpha   90.00
_cell.angle_beta   90.00
_cell.angle_gamma   90.00
#
_symmetry.space_group_name_H-M   'P 1'
#
loop_
_entity.id
_entity.type
_entity.pdbx_description
1 polymer ?
#
loop_
_entity_poly.entity_id
_entity_poly.type
_entity_poly.pdbx_seq_one_letter_code
_entity_poly.pdbx_strand_id
1 'polypeptide(L)'
;MLINIDKNHPQILEGLDIWLRLGLISDDEVRQLCEKYLSTPLPQVIKTEKLVTNTKKTQTQTDLQPTIPKTSTAKSPNLITQLLESFMAELSLRWLLFLGLFLVVVSSGLLAASQWEKFPPTGQYLVLLAYTLCFFGATVWTRKTGNLQLTSETLRLVTLLLVPVNFWAIDGLGLWRNIGEWLIVGLASFLLTSIIFYFDRKISNYLSKQWISIAALNLLGLSYLQYGWRFSGFPILAIYLGVIGTAIATIYHNQTQRITETTEVENQTNTGDPLTGIAIVIYALLILLARGIFVANVDITKLGLALGISGWILLKNNISNQIKRKLFVQNRIGISLLFLGWLVSVYAQPWQALIVSIIGLLLLAENLPKSWRPIELSAIFMIGLQITWLGWRLIPITTRQTLVATVSQIFNSQNSPESLLSLAWFPYLIFMVWLTDWIYRRQQVNLGKFSEKICLGFGVFLNILSWQNPLVIFLNLLVSTITLAIFTSRRQPTRVTLIYITHITGLLSIFSGINYLLPGLSLQVWAIILLVMMVSEWGIFILQTKITAETRIVRPTSSISLLSSFCLSAWHLGLVLAGISYILLLGNLEIFSPDICTTLNCQLSPEWGIIWFITPLALTTISSRIISFRKIAGELSIPAVIMLQTLTLWQPETRLLGLGLAIVLMLVNTKYLLTQTSANITVGFVLTFISFCLWEGVLGLPPVSGVEWLLIIGIYLVTLWLLYSRIVQLSGKLFNIHAKALDGWAIILCSLELIVLTIHSLGIYSEIVNPSIIVIISASLTLFAIGYRGFIKQTTKNSSITE
;
A
#
# COMPACT_ATOMS: atom_id res chain seq x y z
N MET A 1 5.51 -35.39 38.16
CA MET A 1 4.96 -34.14 38.75
C MET A 1 3.56 -34.44 39.27
N LEU A 2 3.19 -34.04 40.50
CA LEU A 2 1.85 -34.35 41.06
C LEU A 2 0.81 -33.33 40.56
N ILE A 3 0.15 -33.65 39.45
CA ILE A 3 -0.89 -32.83 38.83
C ILE A 3 -2.25 -33.35 39.30
N ASN A 4 -3.09 -32.46 39.85
CA ASN A 4 -4.45 -32.78 40.25
C ASN A 4 -5.41 -32.42 39.11
N ILE A 5 -6.28 -33.35 38.73
CA ILE A 5 -7.10 -33.28 37.51
C ILE A 5 -8.59 -33.17 37.88
N ASP A 6 -9.22 -32.05 37.50
CA ASP A 6 -10.68 -31.88 37.61
C ASP A 6 -11.38 -32.63 36.46
N LYS A 7 -12.11 -33.67 36.83
CA LYS A 7 -12.80 -34.59 35.92
C LYS A 7 -13.85 -33.91 35.03
N ASN A 8 -14.36 -32.74 35.43
CA ASN A 8 -15.45 -32.05 34.74
C ASN A 8 -14.98 -31.00 33.72
N HIS A 9 -13.67 -30.75 33.58
CA HIS A 9 -13.18 -29.72 32.68
C HIS A 9 -13.23 -30.17 31.19
N PRO A 10 -14.00 -29.51 30.31
CA PRO A 10 -14.38 -30.06 29.00
C PRO A 10 -13.22 -30.18 27.99
N GLN A 11 -12.09 -29.52 28.23
CA GLN A 11 -10.91 -29.52 27.36
C GLN A 11 -9.74 -30.36 27.90
N ILE A 12 -9.95 -31.16 28.95
CA ILE A 12 -8.81 -31.79 29.65
C ILE A 12 -8.06 -32.84 28.81
N LEU A 13 -8.75 -33.52 27.90
CA LEU A 13 -8.14 -34.44 26.93
C LEU A 13 -7.31 -33.71 25.86
N GLU A 14 -7.77 -32.53 25.43
CA GLU A 14 -7.04 -31.67 24.48
C GLU A 14 -5.76 -31.11 25.11
N GLY A 15 -5.81 -30.73 26.41
CA GLY A 15 -4.63 -30.35 27.18
C GLY A 15 -3.60 -31.47 27.32
N LEU A 16 -4.04 -32.71 27.57
CA LEU A 16 -3.16 -33.89 27.67
C LEU A 16 -2.50 -34.24 26.32
N ASP A 17 -3.24 -34.20 25.21
CA ASP A 17 -2.67 -34.39 23.85
C ASP A 17 -1.64 -33.31 23.51
N ILE A 18 -1.88 -32.05 23.89
CA ILE A 18 -0.90 -30.96 23.74
C ILE A 18 0.36 -31.22 24.57
N TRP A 19 0.25 -31.66 25.82
CA TRP A 19 1.40 -31.96 26.67
C TRP A 19 2.20 -33.18 26.19
N LEU A 20 1.54 -34.22 25.69
CA LEU A 20 2.19 -35.37 25.05
C LEU A 20 2.97 -34.96 23.80
N ARG A 21 2.36 -34.15 22.91
CA ARG A 21 3.02 -33.62 21.70
C ARG A 21 4.20 -32.70 21.99
N LEU A 22 4.21 -32.04 23.15
CA LEU A 22 5.33 -31.24 23.63
C LEU A 22 6.40 -32.07 24.37
N GLY A 23 6.21 -33.38 24.51
CA GLY A 23 7.15 -34.27 25.21
C GLY A 23 7.22 -34.04 26.73
N LEU A 24 6.21 -33.40 27.31
CA LEU A 24 6.17 -33.03 28.73
C LEU A 24 5.64 -34.16 29.62
N ILE A 25 4.96 -35.14 29.03
CA ILE A 25 4.45 -36.37 29.64
C ILE A 25 4.54 -37.53 28.63
N SER A 26 4.79 -38.73 29.12
CA SER A 26 4.81 -39.97 28.32
C SER A 26 3.41 -40.61 28.19
N ASP A 27 3.23 -41.50 27.21
CA ASP A 27 1.97 -42.27 27.04
C ASP A 27 1.62 -43.09 28.29
N ASP A 28 2.61 -43.66 28.99
CA ASP A 28 2.39 -44.41 30.23
C ASP A 28 1.93 -43.50 31.39
N GLU A 29 2.42 -42.27 31.46
CA GLU A 29 1.95 -41.28 32.45
C GLU A 29 0.54 -40.78 32.13
N VAL A 30 0.24 -40.51 30.85
CA VAL A 30 -1.13 -40.20 30.38
C VAL A 30 -2.08 -41.33 30.74
N ARG A 31 -1.68 -42.58 30.50
CA ARG A 31 -2.45 -43.76 30.85
C ARG A 31 -2.73 -43.85 32.35
N GLN A 32 -1.72 -43.68 33.20
CA GLN A 32 -1.91 -43.69 34.66
C GLN A 32 -2.80 -42.54 35.15
N LEU A 33 -2.71 -41.35 34.55
CA LEU A 33 -3.61 -40.22 34.87
C LEU A 33 -5.06 -40.51 34.45
N CYS A 34 -5.28 -41.11 33.27
CA CYS A 34 -6.61 -41.53 32.82
C CYS A 34 -7.20 -42.67 33.68
N GLU A 35 -6.40 -43.69 34.01
CA GLU A 35 -6.82 -44.80 34.89
C GLU A 35 -7.17 -44.30 36.31
N LYS A 36 -6.40 -43.34 36.85
CA LYS A 36 -6.61 -42.81 38.21
C LYS A 36 -7.71 -41.74 38.32
N TYR A 37 -7.84 -40.85 37.33
CA TYR A 37 -8.75 -39.69 37.42
C TYR A 37 -9.96 -39.78 36.49
N LEU A 38 -9.87 -40.40 35.31
CA LEU A 38 -10.98 -40.40 34.34
C LEU A 38 -11.79 -41.71 34.32
N SER A 39 -11.36 -42.73 35.08
CA SER A 39 -12.10 -44.00 35.21
C SER A 39 -13.19 -43.96 36.28
N THR A 40 -14.28 -44.69 36.03
CA THR A 40 -15.31 -45.06 37.02
C THR A 40 -15.61 -46.56 36.91
N PRO A 41 -15.75 -47.29 38.04
CA PRO A 41 -16.18 -48.69 37.99
C PRO A 41 -17.63 -48.79 37.48
N LEU A 42 -17.93 -49.82 36.68
CA LEU A 42 -19.29 -50.03 36.18
C LEU A 42 -20.26 -50.34 37.33
N PRO A 43 -21.50 -49.81 37.30
CA PRO A 43 -22.53 -50.19 38.26
C PRO A 43 -22.93 -51.67 38.06
N GLN A 44 -23.04 -52.41 39.16
CA GLN A 44 -23.51 -53.80 39.12
C GLN A 44 -24.99 -53.87 38.71
N VAL A 45 -25.34 -54.84 37.87
CA VAL A 45 -26.71 -55.02 37.37
C VAL A 45 -27.60 -55.61 38.48
N ILE A 46 -28.33 -54.74 39.18
CA ILE A 46 -29.37 -55.15 40.13
C ILE A 46 -30.52 -55.77 39.34
N LYS A 47 -30.67 -57.09 39.47
CA LYS A 47 -31.66 -57.89 38.74
C LYS A 47 -32.91 -58.03 39.61
N THR A 48 -33.91 -57.17 39.40
CA THR A 48 -35.15 -57.18 40.18
C THR A 48 -35.89 -58.51 40.06
N GLU A 49 -36.10 -59.18 41.18
CA GLU A 49 -36.83 -60.45 41.24
C GLU A 49 -38.34 -60.27 40.94
N LYS A 50 -38.96 -61.31 40.37
CA LYS A 50 -40.40 -61.52 40.43
C LYS A 50 -40.67 -62.74 41.29
N LEU A 51 -41.58 -62.60 42.25
CA LEU A 51 -41.87 -63.62 43.26
C LEU A 51 -42.89 -64.66 42.74
N VAL A 52 -42.68 -65.93 43.11
CA VAL A 52 -43.59 -67.10 42.96
C VAL A 52 -43.95 -67.48 41.50
N THR A 53 -44.05 -68.75 41.08
CA THR A 53 -44.25 -70.03 41.80
C THR A 53 -43.52 -71.22 41.15
N ASN A 54 -43.14 -72.21 41.98
CA ASN A 54 -42.73 -73.60 41.71
C ASN A 54 -42.91 -74.13 40.26
N THR A 55 -41.95 -74.90 39.71
CA THR A 55 -41.76 -76.33 40.08
C THR A 55 -40.37 -76.89 39.69
N LYS A 56 -39.93 -77.94 40.39
CA LYS A 56 -38.62 -78.63 40.29
C LYS A 56 -38.32 -79.24 38.90
N LYS A 57 -37.05 -79.16 38.45
CA LYS A 57 -36.19 -80.34 38.19
C LYS A 57 -34.71 -79.99 37.87
N THR A 58 -33.85 -80.16 38.89
CA THR A 58 -32.79 -81.18 38.93
C THR A 58 -31.60 -81.21 37.93
N GLN A 59 -30.39 -81.32 38.51
CA GLN A 59 -29.12 -81.94 38.02
C GLN A 59 -27.98 -81.13 37.32
N THR A 60 -26.99 -80.77 38.17
CA THR A 60 -25.52 -81.04 38.08
C THR A 60 -24.59 -80.37 37.05
N GLN A 61 -23.65 -79.58 37.60
CA GLN A 61 -22.17 -79.75 37.59
C GLN A 61 -21.61 -81.09 37.03
N THR A 62 -20.39 -81.21 36.48
CA THR A 62 -19.27 -80.29 36.09
C THR A 62 -18.42 -81.04 35.00
N ASP A 63 -17.09 -80.97 34.73
CA ASP A 63 -15.90 -80.33 35.36
C ASP A 63 -14.66 -80.23 34.44
N LEU A 64 -13.60 -79.59 34.97
CA LEU A 64 -12.16 -79.78 34.72
C LEU A 64 -11.54 -79.70 33.29
N GLN A 65 -10.78 -78.61 33.11
CA GLN A 65 -9.37 -78.59 32.64
C GLN A 65 -9.01 -78.78 31.13
N PRO A 66 -7.78 -78.39 30.71
CA PRO A 66 -7.62 -77.65 29.43
C PRO A 66 -6.74 -78.32 28.36
N THR A 67 -6.92 -77.88 27.11
CA THR A 67 -5.91 -77.92 26.04
C THR A 67 -6.20 -76.79 25.03
N ILE A 68 -5.16 -76.21 24.43
CA ILE A 68 -5.24 -75.00 23.60
C ILE A 68 -5.56 -75.33 22.14
N PRO A 69 -6.55 -74.64 21.53
CA PRO A 69 -6.46 -74.30 20.12
C PRO A 69 -6.75 -72.81 19.84
N LYS A 70 -5.82 -72.19 19.10
CA LYS A 70 -5.97 -71.05 18.17
C LYS A 70 -7.05 -70.00 18.48
N THR A 71 -6.59 -68.77 18.79
CA THR A 71 -7.40 -67.55 18.92
C THR A 71 -8.23 -67.25 17.66
N SER A 72 -9.46 -67.77 17.61
CA SER A 72 -10.47 -67.30 16.67
C SER A 72 -10.89 -65.88 17.04
N THR A 73 -10.98 -64.98 16.06
CA THR A 73 -11.34 -63.58 16.26
C THR A 73 -12.83 -63.43 16.56
N ALA A 74 -13.20 -63.65 17.82
CA ALA A 74 -14.54 -63.42 18.36
C ALA A 74 -14.90 -61.91 18.28
N LYS A 75 -15.40 -61.53 17.10
CA LYS A 75 -15.84 -60.19 16.72
C LYS A 75 -16.86 -59.66 17.74
N SER A 76 -16.46 -58.70 18.57
CA SER A 76 -17.39 -57.97 19.41
C SER A 76 -18.46 -57.29 18.53
N PRO A 77 -19.73 -57.26 18.96
CA PRO A 77 -20.81 -56.76 18.11
C PRO A 77 -20.56 -55.28 17.85
N ASN A 78 -20.40 -54.94 16.57
CA ASN A 78 -20.23 -53.56 16.18
C ASN A 78 -21.57 -52.87 16.44
N LEU A 79 -21.62 -51.89 17.35
CA LEU A 79 -22.85 -51.14 17.61
C LEU A 79 -23.39 -50.50 16.32
N ILE A 80 -22.48 -50.19 15.38
CA ILE A 80 -22.82 -49.77 14.03
C ILE A 80 -23.51 -50.88 13.23
N THR A 81 -23.11 -52.17 13.30
CA THR A 81 -23.86 -53.23 12.60
C THR A 81 -25.18 -53.54 13.29
N GLN A 82 -25.28 -53.48 14.61
CA GLN A 82 -26.55 -53.74 15.31
C GLN A 82 -27.56 -52.58 15.13
N LEU A 83 -27.07 -51.34 15.04
CA LEU A 83 -27.86 -50.21 14.54
C LEU A 83 -28.14 -50.30 13.05
N LEU A 84 -27.19 -50.72 12.20
CA LEU A 84 -27.43 -50.87 10.76
C LEU A 84 -28.37 -52.04 10.44
N GLU A 85 -28.46 -53.06 11.29
CA GLU A 85 -29.40 -54.18 11.16
C GLU A 85 -30.80 -53.80 11.65
N SER A 86 -30.94 -53.09 12.79
CA SER A 86 -32.25 -52.55 13.19
C SER A 86 -32.73 -51.43 12.26
N PHE A 87 -31.81 -50.56 11.81
CA PHE A 87 -32.06 -49.58 10.77
C PHE A 87 -32.40 -50.29 9.46
N MET A 88 -31.66 -51.28 8.96
CA MET A 88 -32.04 -52.03 7.74
C MET A 88 -33.37 -52.79 7.89
N ALA A 89 -33.72 -53.31 9.07
CA ALA A 89 -35.01 -53.96 9.28
C ALA A 89 -36.18 -52.97 9.21
N GLU A 90 -36.06 -51.79 9.84
CA GLU A 90 -37.12 -50.77 9.82
C GLU A 90 -37.11 -49.89 8.54
N LEU A 91 -35.92 -49.68 7.97
CA LEU A 91 -35.67 -48.99 6.71
C LEU A 91 -36.11 -49.86 5.54
N SER A 92 -35.78 -51.14 5.45
CA SER A 92 -36.19 -51.95 4.29
C SER A 92 -37.70 -51.97 4.11
N LEU A 93 -38.50 -52.16 5.15
CA LEU A 93 -39.96 -52.19 5.00
C LEU A 93 -40.58 -50.82 4.69
N ARG A 94 -40.11 -49.74 5.36
CA ARG A 94 -40.68 -48.39 5.18
C ARG A 94 -40.07 -47.61 4.03
N TRP A 95 -38.78 -47.80 3.73
CA TRP A 95 -38.16 -47.32 2.50
C TRP A 95 -38.47 -48.18 1.29
N LEU A 96 -38.87 -49.45 1.35
CA LEU A 96 -39.39 -50.08 0.11
C LEU A 96 -40.75 -49.49 -0.26
N LEU A 97 -41.55 -49.05 0.72
CA LEU A 97 -42.79 -48.32 0.50
C LEU A 97 -42.53 -46.84 0.10
N PHE A 98 -41.58 -46.15 0.73
CA PHE A 98 -41.20 -44.76 0.37
C PHE A 98 -40.40 -44.68 -0.94
N LEU A 99 -39.52 -45.64 -1.23
CA LEU A 99 -38.84 -45.81 -2.51
C LEU A 99 -39.83 -46.26 -3.58
N GLY A 100 -40.81 -47.10 -3.24
CA GLY A 100 -41.93 -47.43 -4.14
C GLY A 100 -42.73 -46.18 -4.50
N LEU A 101 -43.12 -45.37 -3.52
CA LEU A 101 -43.80 -44.08 -3.72
C LEU A 101 -42.91 -43.08 -4.48
N PHE A 102 -41.63 -42.99 -4.16
CA PHE A 102 -40.66 -42.11 -4.81
C PHE A 102 -40.38 -42.54 -6.25
N LEU A 103 -40.24 -43.85 -6.52
CA LEU A 103 -40.12 -44.43 -7.85
C LEU A 103 -41.40 -44.20 -8.65
N VAL A 104 -42.58 -44.32 -8.04
CA VAL A 104 -43.87 -43.98 -8.68
C VAL A 104 -43.94 -42.48 -8.98
N VAL A 105 -43.52 -41.59 -8.06
CA VAL A 105 -43.51 -40.12 -8.24
C VAL A 105 -42.49 -39.67 -9.29
N VAL A 106 -41.30 -40.28 -9.33
CA VAL A 106 -40.25 -40.01 -10.31
C VAL A 106 -40.63 -40.63 -11.66
N SER A 107 -41.22 -41.82 -11.69
CA SER A 107 -41.73 -42.46 -12.91
C SER A 107 -42.92 -41.71 -13.50
N SER A 108 -43.87 -41.24 -12.66
CA SER A 108 -44.96 -40.36 -13.12
C SER A 108 -44.43 -38.99 -13.57
N GLY A 109 -43.34 -38.49 -12.97
CA GLY A 109 -42.63 -37.31 -13.44
C GLY A 109 -41.99 -37.53 -14.82
N LEU A 110 -41.34 -38.68 -15.01
CA LEU A 110 -40.70 -39.08 -16.26
C LEU A 110 -41.72 -39.36 -17.38
N LEU A 111 -42.86 -39.99 -17.05
CA LEU A 111 -43.99 -40.16 -17.96
C LEU A 111 -44.61 -38.82 -18.35
N ALA A 112 -44.86 -37.93 -17.38
CA ALA A 112 -45.36 -36.58 -17.65
C ALA A 112 -44.40 -35.78 -18.54
N ALA A 113 -43.09 -35.87 -18.30
CA ALA A 113 -42.07 -35.30 -19.17
C ALA A 113 -42.09 -35.91 -20.60
N SER A 114 -42.22 -37.24 -20.71
CA SER A 114 -42.26 -37.94 -22.01
C SER A 114 -43.46 -37.58 -22.89
N GLN A 115 -44.55 -37.08 -22.29
CA GLN A 115 -45.77 -36.65 -23.00
C GLN A 115 -46.01 -35.14 -22.85
N TRP A 116 -45.03 -34.36 -22.37
CA TRP A 116 -45.23 -32.97 -21.95
C TRP A 116 -45.85 -32.10 -23.06
N GLU A 117 -45.29 -32.19 -24.27
CA GLU A 117 -45.75 -31.45 -25.46
C GLU A 117 -47.18 -31.81 -25.92
N LYS A 118 -47.73 -32.96 -25.49
CA LYS A 118 -49.08 -33.41 -25.85
C LYS A 118 -50.16 -32.91 -24.88
N PHE A 119 -49.78 -32.44 -23.70
CA PHE A 119 -50.75 -31.86 -22.76
C PHE A 119 -51.05 -30.39 -23.11
N PRO A 120 -52.31 -29.94 -22.99
CA PRO A 120 -52.62 -28.51 -23.07
C PRO A 120 -51.92 -27.76 -21.91
N PRO A 121 -51.71 -26.43 -22.03
CA PRO A 121 -51.04 -25.62 -20.99
C PRO A 121 -51.65 -25.78 -19.59
N THR A 122 -52.98 -25.95 -19.52
CA THR A 122 -53.72 -26.26 -18.29
C THR A 122 -53.30 -27.60 -17.67
N GLY A 123 -53.16 -28.66 -18.48
CA GLY A 123 -52.72 -29.98 -18.04
C GLY A 123 -51.27 -29.96 -17.55
N GLN A 124 -50.38 -29.32 -18.30
CA GLN A 124 -48.97 -29.12 -17.90
C GLN A 124 -48.87 -28.42 -16.53
N TYR A 125 -49.68 -27.38 -16.30
CA TYR A 125 -49.70 -26.66 -15.02
C TYR A 125 -50.33 -27.48 -13.88
N LEU A 126 -51.45 -28.17 -14.12
CA LEU A 126 -52.14 -28.97 -13.10
C LEU A 126 -51.25 -30.10 -12.56
N VAL A 127 -50.37 -30.67 -13.40
CA VAL A 127 -49.35 -31.65 -12.95
C VAL A 127 -48.37 -31.01 -11.96
N LEU A 128 -47.85 -29.80 -12.22
CA LEU A 128 -46.95 -29.09 -11.31
C LEU A 128 -47.64 -28.72 -9.99
N LEU A 129 -48.89 -28.23 -10.07
CA LEU A 129 -49.70 -27.91 -8.90
C LEU A 129 -49.99 -29.16 -8.05
N ALA A 130 -50.31 -30.30 -8.69
CA ALA A 130 -50.52 -31.58 -8.01
C ALA A 130 -49.28 -32.04 -7.25
N TYR A 131 -48.08 -32.01 -7.84
CA TYR A 131 -46.84 -32.31 -7.10
C TYR A 131 -46.63 -31.36 -5.92
N THR A 132 -46.90 -30.07 -6.09
CA THR A 132 -46.78 -29.05 -5.03
C THR A 132 -47.73 -29.35 -3.85
N LEU A 133 -48.98 -29.75 -4.14
CA LEU A 133 -49.97 -30.16 -3.14
C LEU A 133 -49.60 -31.50 -2.48
N CYS A 134 -49.03 -32.45 -3.21
CA CYS A 134 -48.52 -33.71 -2.66
C CYS A 134 -47.35 -33.48 -1.68
N PHE A 135 -46.38 -32.61 -2.03
CA PHE A 135 -45.30 -32.23 -1.11
C PHE A 135 -45.82 -31.48 0.11
N PHE A 136 -46.82 -30.59 -0.04
CA PHE A 136 -47.49 -29.94 1.08
C PHE A 136 -48.17 -30.97 2.01
N GLY A 137 -48.97 -31.90 1.46
CA GLY A 137 -49.64 -32.95 2.21
C GLY A 137 -48.66 -33.87 2.95
N ALA A 138 -47.59 -34.31 2.27
CA ALA A 138 -46.52 -35.09 2.87
C ALA A 138 -45.79 -34.34 3.98
N THR A 139 -45.56 -33.03 3.83
CA THR A 139 -45.01 -32.16 4.89
C THR A 139 -45.92 -32.12 6.11
N VAL A 140 -47.24 -31.91 5.91
CA VAL A 140 -48.22 -31.84 7.00
C VAL A 140 -48.38 -33.19 7.71
N TRP A 141 -48.30 -34.31 6.99
CA TRP A 141 -48.34 -35.66 7.56
C TRP A 141 -47.06 -35.99 8.33
N THR A 142 -45.88 -35.87 7.71
CA THR A 142 -44.60 -36.17 8.39
C THR A 142 -44.38 -35.30 9.63
N ARG A 143 -44.79 -34.02 9.62
CA ARG A 143 -44.71 -33.12 10.79
C ARG A 143 -45.69 -33.48 11.93
N LYS A 144 -46.65 -34.40 11.73
CA LYS A 144 -47.44 -35.00 12.83
C LYS A 144 -46.74 -36.20 13.48
N THR A 145 -45.78 -36.82 12.80
CA THR A 145 -45.08 -38.04 13.26
C THR A 145 -43.75 -37.65 13.90
N GLY A 146 -43.71 -37.61 15.23
CA GLY A 146 -42.66 -36.94 16.03
C GLY A 146 -41.20 -37.28 15.71
N ASN A 147 -40.93 -38.47 15.16
CA ASN A 147 -39.57 -38.94 14.82
C ASN A 147 -39.06 -38.50 13.43
N LEU A 148 -39.88 -37.85 12.59
CA LEU A 148 -39.54 -37.51 11.19
C LEU A 148 -39.29 -36.02 10.95
N GLN A 149 -38.79 -35.30 11.95
CA GLN A 149 -38.64 -33.84 11.92
C GLN A 149 -37.76 -33.36 10.75
N LEU A 150 -36.57 -33.94 10.57
CA LEU A 150 -35.63 -33.60 9.49
C LEU A 150 -36.26 -33.79 8.09
N THR A 151 -37.00 -34.88 7.90
CA THR A 151 -37.74 -35.15 6.66
C THR A 151 -38.84 -34.12 6.44
N SER A 152 -39.59 -33.76 7.49
CA SER A 152 -40.66 -32.77 7.40
C SER A 152 -40.14 -31.36 7.10
N GLU A 153 -38.97 -30.98 7.64
CA GLU A 153 -38.31 -29.70 7.34
C GLU A 153 -37.78 -29.67 5.90
N THR A 154 -37.24 -30.79 5.41
CA THR A 154 -36.78 -30.93 4.01
C THR A 154 -37.95 -30.81 3.04
N LEU A 155 -39.07 -31.50 3.31
CA LEU A 155 -40.29 -31.43 2.50
C LEU A 155 -40.94 -30.04 2.58
N ARG A 156 -40.89 -29.35 3.74
CA ARG A 156 -41.34 -27.95 3.88
C ARG A 156 -40.51 -27.02 3.00
N LEU A 157 -39.19 -27.17 3.00
CA LEU A 157 -38.29 -26.39 2.16
C LEU A 157 -38.63 -26.61 0.68
N VAL A 158 -38.70 -27.86 0.22
CA VAL A 158 -39.09 -28.21 -1.16
C VAL A 158 -40.45 -27.62 -1.54
N THR A 159 -41.46 -27.74 -0.66
CA THR A 159 -42.81 -27.19 -0.90
C THR A 159 -42.77 -25.67 -1.11
N LEU A 160 -42.04 -24.94 -0.25
CA LEU A 160 -41.87 -23.48 -0.38
C LEU A 160 -41.02 -23.08 -1.58
N LEU A 161 -40.03 -23.91 -1.96
CA LEU A 161 -39.20 -23.76 -3.15
C LEU A 161 -40.03 -23.80 -4.44
N LEU A 162 -41.04 -24.68 -4.49
CA LEU A 162 -41.95 -24.84 -5.62
C LEU A 162 -42.94 -23.67 -5.77
N VAL A 163 -43.21 -22.87 -4.74
CA VAL A 163 -44.23 -21.80 -4.84
C VAL A 163 -43.86 -20.73 -5.88
N PRO A 164 -42.68 -20.07 -5.84
CA PRO A 164 -42.29 -19.13 -6.91
C PRO A 164 -42.23 -19.78 -8.31
N VAL A 165 -41.86 -21.06 -8.39
CA VAL A 165 -41.83 -21.82 -9.66
C VAL A 165 -43.24 -22.02 -10.22
N ASN A 166 -44.24 -22.27 -9.39
CA ASN A 166 -45.64 -22.31 -9.81
C ASN A 166 -46.09 -20.96 -10.37
N PHE A 167 -45.82 -19.86 -9.67
CA PHE A 167 -46.20 -18.52 -10.13
C PHE A 167 -45.53 -18.16 -11.47
N TRP A 168 -44.28 -18.57 -11.71
CA TRP A 168 -43.64 -18.48 -13.02
C TRP A 168 -44.29 -19.37 -14.08
N ALA A 169 -44.59 -20.63 -13.76
CA ALA A 169 -45.17 -21.59 -14.71
C ALA A 169 -46.52 -21.10 -15.27
N ILE A 170 -47.38 -20.50 -14.45
CA ILE A 170 -48.66 -19.94 -14.90
C ILE A 170 -48.45 -18.83 -15.95
N ASP A 171 -47.42 -17.98 -15.81
CA ASP A 171 -47.08 -16.95 -16.79
C ASP A 171 -46.46 -17.51 -18.07
N GLY A 172 -45.49 -18.43 -17.94
CA GLY A 172 -44.82 -19.06 -19.07
C GLY A 172 -45.81 -19.76 -19.99
N LEU A 173 -46.64 -20.61 -19.40
CA LEU A 173 -47.74 -21.35 -20.06
C LEU A 173 -48.85 -20.42 -20.55
N GLY A 174 -49.01 -19.24 -19.93
CA GLY A 174 -49.85 -18.15 -20.43
C GLY A 174 -51.33 -18.26 -20.09
N LEU A 175 -51.64 -18.89 -18.95
CA LEU A 175 -53.00 -19.25 -18.51
C LEU A 175 -53.93 -18.05 -18.21
N TRP A 176 -53.45 -16.81 -18.32
CA TRP A 176 -54.28 -15.60 -18.33
C TRP A 176 -54.96 -15.33 -19.68
N ARG A 177 -54.51 -15.97 -20.77
CA ARG A 177 -55.00 -15.65 -22.13
C ARG A 177 -56.44 -16.08 -22.34
N ASN A 178 -56.85 -17.19 -21.75
CA ASN A 178 -58.18 -17.77 -21.94
C ASN A 178 -59.05 -17.47 -20.71
N ILE A 179 -60.22 -16.88 -20.91
CA ILE A 179 -61.14 -16.48 -19.82
C ILE A 179 -61.53 -17.69 -18.94
N GLY A 180 -61.71 -18.87 -19.53
CA GLY A 180 -62.01 -20.10 -18.78
C GLY A 180 -60.87 -20.60 -17.87
N GLU A 181 -59.63 -20.18 -18.12
CA GLU A 181 -58.45 -20.58 -17.33
C GLU A 181 -58.24 -19.66 -16.11
N TRP A 182 -58.88 -18.48 -16.07
CA TRP A 182 -58.79 -17.54 -14.95
C TRP A 182 -59.26 -18.15 -13.62
N LEU A 183 -60.22 -19.08 -13.65
CA LEU A 183 -60.66 -19.82 -12.46
C LEU A 183 -59.54 -20.73 -11.91
N ILE A 184 -58.77 -21.37 -12.80
CA ILE A 184 -57.63 -22.22 -12.42
C ILE A 184 -56.51 -21.34 -11.83
N VAL A 185 -56.24 -20.19 -12.48
CA VAL A 185 -55.28 -19.19 -11.98
C VAL A 185 -55.66 -18.70 -10.58
N GLY A 186 -56.91 -18.28 -10.38
CA GLY A 186 -57.38 -17.75 -9.10
C GLY A 186 -57.33 -18.79 -7.98
N LEU A 187 -57.81 -20.01 -8.25
CA LEU A 187 -57.78 -21.13 -7.31
C LEU A 187 -56.34 -21.51 -6.93
N ALA A 188 -55.44 -21.61 -7.91
CA ALA A 188 -54.03 -21.94 -7.66
C ALA A 188 -53.31 -20.84 -6.88
N SER A 189 -53.53 -19.57 -7.22
CA SER A 189 -53.00 -18.40 -6.48
C SER A 189 -53.41 -18.42 -5.01
N PHE A 190 -54.69 -18.73 -4.75
CA PHE A 190 -55.25 -18.84 -3.40
C PHE A 190 -54.65 -20.02 -2.63
N LEU A 191 -54.52 -21.20 -3.24
CA LEU A 191 -53.91 -22.38 -2.63
C LEU A 191 -52.44 -22.14 -2.28
N LEU A 192 -51.64 -21.61 -3.21
CA LEU A 192 -50.22 -21.34 -2.99
C LEU A 192 -50.00 -20.26 -1.91
N THR A 193 -50.84 -19.22 -1.90
CA THR A 193 -50.87 -18.22 -0.82
C THR A 193 -51.20 -18.84 0.54
N SER A 194 -52.21 -19.73 0.58
CA SER A 194 -52.61 -20.44 1.80
C SER A 194 -51.50 -21.34 2.35
N ILE A 195 -50.70 -21.96 1.49
CA ILE A 195 -49.54 -22.78 1.88
C ILE A 195 -48.49 -21.94 2.62
N ILE A 196 -48.15 -20.74 2.12
CA ILE A 196 -47.19 -19.83 2.77
C ILE A 196 -47.70 -19.46 4.18
N PHE A 197 -48.94 -18.97 4.29
CA PHE A 197 -49.51 -18.55 5.57
C PHE A 197 -49.70 -19.71 6.57
N TYR A 198 -50.01 -20.92 6.10
CA TYR A 198 -50.12 -22.11 6.94
C TYR A 198 -48.77 -22.44 7.62
N PHE A 199 -47.66 -22.37 6.88
CA PHE A 199 -46.35 -22.64 7.44
C PHE A 199 -45.87 -21.53 8.39
N ASP A 200 -46.08 -20.25 8.05
CA ASP A 200 -45.68 -19.10 8.89
C ASP A 200 -46.40 -19.09 10.25
N ARG A 201 -47.74 -19.19 10.23
CA ARG A 201 -48.57 -19.20 11.45
C ARG A 201 -48.24 -20.37 12.40
N LYS A 202 -47.70 -21.47 11.87
CA LYS A 202 -47.29 -22.66 12.65
C LYS A 202 -45.81 -22.64 13.07
N ILE A 203 -45.13 -21.50 12.92
CA ILE A 203 -43.80 -21.20 13.49
C ILE A 203 -43.95 -20.15 14.59
N SER A 204 -44.77 -19.11 14.39
CA SER A 204 -45.04 -18.05 15.38
C SER A 204 -45.62 -18.54 16.72
N ASN A 205 -46.20 -19.75 16.80
CA ASN A 205 -46.72 -20.31 18.05
C ASN A 205 -45.71 -20.44 19.21
N TYR A 206 -44.40 -20.27 18.97
CA TYR A 206 -43.37 -20.23 20.02
C TYR A 206 -42.71 -18.84 20.23
N LEU A 207 -43.02 -17.83 19.41
CA LEU A 207 -42.39 -16.50 19.45
C LEU A 207 -43.38 -15.39 19.03
N SER A 208 -43.65 -14.46 19.97
CA SER A 208 -44.43 -13.22 19.87
C SER A 208 -45.63 -13.19 18.89
N LYS A 209 -46.84 -13.27 19.44
CA LYS A 209 -48.13 -13.53 18.76
C LYS A 209 -48.77 -12.30 18.05
N GLN A 210 -48.04 -11.45 17.32
CA GLN A 210 -48.65 -10.22 16.76
C GLN A 210 -48.22 -9.73 15.37
N TRP A 211 -47.23 -10.35 14.71
CA TRP A 211 -46.85 -9.94 13.34
C TRP A 211 -46.75 -11.15 12.40
N ILE A 212 -47.40 -11.05 11.24
CA ILE A 212 -47.11 -11.90 10.08
C ILE A 212 -45.62 -11.73 9.76
N SER A 213 -44.90 -12.82 9.50
CA SER A 213 -43.47 -12.69 9.22
C SER A 213 -43.26 -11.86 7.95
N ILE A 214 -42.50 -10.77 8.09
CA ILE A 214 -42.15 -9.87 6.97
C ILE A 214 -41.45 -10.65 5.85
N ALA A 215 -40.75 -11.74 6.17
CA ALA A 215 -40.16 -12.67 5.20
C ALA A 215 -41.22 -13.48 4.41
N ALA A 216 -42.32 -13.89 5.03
CA ALA A 216 -43.42 -14.60 4.36
C ALA A 216 -44.18 -13.67 3.40
N LEU A 217 -44.43 -12.42 3.82
CA LEU A 217 -45.02 -11.40 2.95
C LEU A 217 -44.10 -11.05 1.77
N ASN A 218 -42.78 -10.97 2.00
CA ASN A 218 -41.82 -10.74 0.91
C ASN A 218 -41.70 -11.94 -0.06
N LEU A 219 -41.73 -13.18 0.44
CA LEU A 219 -41.77 -14.39 -0.40
C LEU A 219 -43.03 -14.43 -1.28
N LEU A 220 -44.18 -14.05 -0.73
CA LEU A 220 -45.42 -13.89 -1.46
C LEU A 220 -45.29 -12.80 -2.53
N GLY A 221 -44.76 -11.62 -2.18
CA GLY A 221 -44.50 -10.52 -3.13
C GLY A 221 -43.60 -10.94 -4.29
N LEU A 222 -42.46 -11.58 -4.01
CA LEU A 222 -41.55 -12.14 -5.01
C LEU A 222 -42.20 -13.20 -5.91
N SER A 223 -43.20 -13.92 -5.41
CA SER A 223 -43.97 -14.90 -6.18
C SER A 223 -44.97 -14.20 -7.11
N TYR A 224 -45.75 -13.25 -6.63
CA TYR A 224 -46.69 -12.48 -7.46
C TYR A 224 -45.99 -11.62 -8.53
N LEU A 225 -44.77 -11.16 -8.27
CA LEU A 225 -43.93 -10.45 -9.25
C LEU A 225 -43.49 -11.31 -10.46
N GLN A 226 -43.81 -12.61 -10.49
CA GLN A 226 -43.67 -13.46 -11.68
C GLN A 226 -44.79 -13.27 -12.72
N TYR A 227 -45.88 -12.58 -12.40
CA TYR A 227 -47.02 -12.40 -13.32
C TYR A 227 -46.78 -11.24 -14.29
N GLY A 228 -47.33 -11.31 -15.49
CA GLY A 228 -47.40 -10.17 -16.42
C GLY A 228 -46.12 -9.87 -17.20
N TRP A 229 -45.16 -10.78 -17.23
CA TRP A 229 -43.85 -10.58 -17.87
C TRP A 229 -43.89 -10.45 -19.41
N ARG A 230 -45.05 -10.68 -20.03
CA ARG A 230 -45.29 -10.39 -21.46
C ARG A 230 -45.56 -8.91 -21.77
N PHE A 231 -45.74 -8.04 -20.77
CA PHE A 231 -45.81 -6.59 -21.01
C PHE A 231 -44.43 -5.97 -21.19
N SER A 232 -44.25 -5.14 -22.22
CA SER A 232 -42.97 -4.48 -22.50
C SER A 232 -42.51 -3.63 -21.32
N GLY A 233 -41.23 -3.74 -20.95
CA GLY A 233 -40.64 -3.07 -19.79
C GLY A 233 -40.99 -3.67 -18.42
N PHE A 234 -42.08 -4.43 -18.28
CA PHE A 234 -42.50 -4.99 -17.00
C PHE A 234 -41.45 -5.92 -16.34
N PRO A 235 -40.73 -6.81 -17.05
CA PRO A 235 -39.67 -7.63 -16.43
C PRO A 235 -38.60 -6.82 -15.67
N ILE A 236 -38.24 -5.63 -16.16
CA ILE A 236 -37.28 -4.73 -15.48
C ILE A 236 -37.90 -4.21 -14.18
N LEU A 237 -39.13 -3.68 -14.27
CA LEU A 237 -39.87 -3.15 -13.13
C LEU A 237 -40.12 -4.23 -12.06
N ALA A 238 -40.46 -5.46 -12.45
CA ALA A 238 -40.66 -6.58 -11.55
C ALA A 238 -39.38 -6.94 -10.76
N ILE A 239 -38.22 -7.00 -11.43
CA ILE A 239 -36.93 -7.26 -10.78
C ILE A 239 -36.59 -6.15 -9.78
N TYR A 240 -36.74 -4.87 -10.17
CA TYR A 240 -36.45 -3.75 -9.26
C TYR A 240 -37.40 -3.71 -8.06
N LEU A 241 -38.71 -3.94 -8.25
CA LEU A 241 -39.66 -4.05 -7.14
C LEU A 241 -39.34 -5.23 -6.22
N GLY A 242 -38.95 -6.39 -6.75
CA GLY A 242 -38.59 -7.56 -5.94
C GLY A 242 -37.34 -7.35 -5.09
N VAL A 243 -36.31 -6.72 -5.67
CA VAL A 243 -35.06 -6.38 -4.97
C VAL A 243 -35.29 -5.28 -3.92
N ILE A 244 -36.01 -4.21 -4.26
CA ILE A 244 -36.29 -3.10 -3.33
C ILE A 244 -37.23 -3.56 -2.20
N GLY A 245 -38.27 -4.33 -2.50
CA GLY A 245 -39.15 -4.95 -1.52
C GLY A 245 -38.37 -5.85 -0.55
N THR A 246 -37.45 -6.67 -1.07
CA THR A 246 -36.56 -7.52 -0.24
C THR A 246 -35.60 -6.69 0.62
N ALA A 247 -35.08 -5.57 0.11
CA ALA A 247 -34.25 -4.65 0.89
C ALA A 247 -35.02 -4.07 2.08
N ILE A 248 -36.22 -3.54 1.83
CA ILE A 248 -37.11 -2.96 2.84
C ILE A 248 -37.51 -4.03 3.88
N ALA A 249 -37.95 -5.20 3.42
CA ALA A 249 -38.32 -6.33 4.26
C ALA A 249 -37.19 -6.76 5.21
N THR A 250 -35.96 -6.83 4.70
CA THR A 250 -34.77 -7.20 5.51
C THR A 250 -34.41 -6.11 6.52
N ILE A 251 -34.53 -4.83 6.16
CA ILE A 251 -34.24 -3.71 7.08
C ILE A 251 -35.22 -3.71 8.25
N TYR A 252 -36.53 -3.84 8.00
CA TYR A 252 -37.53 -3.90 9.07
C TYR A 252 -37.34 -5.15 9.96
N HIS A 253 -37.09 -6.33 9.37
CA HIS A 253 -36.87 -7.57 10.14
C HIS A 253 -35.69 -7.41 11.12
N ASN A 254 -34.56 -6.87 10.66
CA ASN A 254 -33.37 -6.65 11.47
C ASN A 254 -33.53 -5.53 12.52
N GLN A 255 -34.45 -4.58 12.32
CA GLN A 255 -34.83 -3.60 13.34
C GLN A 255 -35.66 -4.25 14.44
N THR A 256 -36.68 -5.05 14.08
CA THR A 256 -37.55 -5.73 15.04
C THR A 256 -36.77 -6.69 15.94
N GLN A 257 -35.88 -7.52 15.37
CA GLN A 257 -35.08 -8.49 16.16
C GLN A 257 -34.26 -7.80 17.27
N ARG A 258 -33.64 -6.66 16.98
CA ARG A 258 -32.83 -5.92 17.96
C ARG A 258 -33.62 -5.38 19.15
N ILE A 259 -34.92 -5.14 18.98
CA ILE A 259 -35.82 -4.67 20.05
C ILE A 259 -36.21 -5.87 20.94
N THR A 260 -36.48 -7.03 20.34
CA THR A 260 -36.74 -8.27 21.08
C THR A 260 -35.51 -8.74 21.86
N GLU A 261 -34.32 -8.76 21.25
CA GLU A 261 -33.08 -9.18 21.90
C GLU A 261 -32.77 -8.40 23.19
N THR A 262 -33.07 -7.10 23.23
CA THR A 262 -32.92 -6.29 24.47
C THR A 262 -33.87 -6.65 25.62
N THR A 263 -34.82 -7.57 25.41
CA THR A 263 -35.84 -7.97 26.39
C THR A 263 -35.69 -9.43 26.84
N GLU A 264 -35.01 -10.30 26.07
CA GLU A 264 -34.99 -11.76 26.28
C GLU A 264 -33.64 -12.34 26.79
N VAL A 265 -32.65 -11.50 27.09
CA VAL A 265 -31.27 -11.93 27.49
C VAL A 265 -31.24 -12.89 28.70
N GLU A 266 -32.26 -12.88 29.56
CA GLU A 266 -32.31 -13.72 30.77
C GLU A 266 -32.87 -15.14 30.52
N ASN A 267 -33.46 -15.47 29.36
CA ASN A 267 -34.12 -16.77 29.17
C ASN A 267 -33.87 -17.49 27.82
N GLN A 268 -33.19 -18.63 27.95
CA GLN A 268 -33.19 -19.82 27.07
C GLN A 268 -32.45 -19.78 25.72
N THR A 269 -31.60 -20.80 25.53
CA THR A 269 -30.84 -21.08 24.31
C THR A 269 -31.72 -21.70 23.21
N ASN A 270 -32.60 -20.91 22.59
CA ASN A 270 -33.50 -21.38 21.53
C ASN A 270 -32.80 -21.51 20.16
N THR A 271 -32.45 -22.73 19.78
CA THR A 271 -31.75 -23.08 18.53
C THR A 271 -32.66 -23.17 17.29
N GLY A 272 -33.64 -22.27 17.17
CA GLY A 272 -34.53 -22.19 16.00
C GLY A 272 -33.86 -21.50 14.81
N ASP A 273 -33.09 -22.23 13.99
CA ASP A 273 -32.18 -21.67 12.96
C ASP A 273 -32.89 -20.71 11.95
N PRO A 274 -32.76 -19.37 12.10
CA PRO A 274 -33.53 -18.39 11.34
C PRO A 274 -33.07 -18.26 9.88
N LEU A 275 -31.95 -18.90 9.54
CA LEU A 275 -31.35 -18.90 8.21
C LEU A 275 -32.27 -19.52 7.14
N THR A 276 -33.20 -20.39 7.52
CA THR A 276 -34.10 -21.08 6.58
C THR A 276 -35.04 -20.13 5.84
N GLY A 277 -35.64 -19.15 6.52
CA GLY A 277 -36.53 -18.16 5.89
C GLY A 277 -35.80 -17.23 4.92
N ILE A 278 -34.60 -16.78 5.31
CA ILE A 278 -33.75 -15.90 4.49
C ILE A 278 -33.28 -16.62 3.21
N ALA A 279 -32.91 -17.90 3.32
CA ALA A 279 -32.50 -18.70 2.15
C ALA A 279 -33.61 -18.85 1.10
N ILE A 280 -34.86 -19.03 1.53
CA ILE A 280 -36.02 -19.15 0.63
C ILE A 280 -36.32 -17.82 -0.08
N VAL A 281 -36.20 -16.68 0.62
CA VAL A 281 -36.31 -15.35 0.02
C VAL A 281 -35.21 -15.09 -1.02
N ILE A 282 -33.95 -15.44 -0.70
CA ILE A 282 -32.83 -15.34 -1.65
C ILE A 282 -33.09 -16.19 -2.89
N TYR A 283 -33.61 -17.42 -2.72
CA TYR A 283 -33.95 -18.30 -3.84
C TYR A 283 -35.07 -17.74 -4.74
N ALA A 284 -36.14 -17.20 -4.16
CA ALA A 284 -37.23 -16.59 -4.93
C ALA A 284 -36.75 -15.37 -5.74
N LEU A 285 -35.85 -14.57 -5.17
CA LEU A 285 -35.19 -13.45 -5.85
C LEU A 285 -34.23 -13.93 -6.95
N LEU A 286 -33.51 -15.06 -6.74
CA LEU A 286 -32.67 -15.68 -7.76
C LEU A 286 -33.48 -16.24 -8.95
N ILE A 287 -34.67 -16.83 -8.73
CA ILE A 287 -35.58 -17.18 -9.85
C ILE A 287 -35.95 -15.93 -10.64
N LEU A 288 -36.37 -14.86 -9.96
CA LEU A 288 -36.78 -13.60 -10.60
C LEU A 288 -35.65 -13.01 -11.46
N LEU A 289 -34.40 -13.01 -10.96
CA LEU A 289 -33.22 -12.58 -11.73
C LEU A 289 -32.88 -13.53 -12.89
N ALA A 290 -32.83 -14.85 -12.65
CA ALA A 290 -32.49 -15.85 -13.67
C ALA A 290 -33.49 -15.81 -14.83
N ARG A 291 -34.78 -15.68 -14.53
CA ARG A 291 -35.84 -15.49 -15.52
C ARG A 291 -35.66 -14.18 -16.30
N GLY A 292 -35.27 -13.10 -15.62
CA GLY A 292 -34.91 -11.81 -16.22
C GLY A 292 -33.88 -11.96 -17.33
N ILE A 293 -32.77 -12.62 -16.98
CA ILE A 293 -31.59 -12.75 -17.86
C ILE A 293 -31.83 -13.79 -18.96
N PHE A 294 -32.26 -15.01 -18.62
CA PHE A 294 -32.27 -16.14 -19.55
C PHE A 294 -33.58 -16.36 -20.33
N VAL A 295 -34.72 -15.84 -19.86
CA VAL A 295 -36.04 -16.09 -20.47
C VAL A 295 -36.62 -14.82 -21.09
N ALA A 296 -36.54 -13.69 -20.38
CA ALA A 296 -36.99 -12.40 -20.89
C ALA A 296 -35.92 -11.64 -21.69
N ASN A 297 -34.69 -12.17 -21.78
CA ASN A 297 -33.54 -11.56 -22.45
C ASN A 297 -33.34 -10.07 -22.05
N VAL A 298 -33.55 -9.77 -20.76
CA VAL A 298 -33.35 -8.41 -20.24
C VAL A 298 -31.86 -8.11 -20.28
N ASP A 299 -31.49 -7.12 -21.09
CA ASP A 299 -30.17 -6.52 -21.17
C ASP A 299 -29.60 -6.28 -19.76
N ILE A 300 -28.57 -7.07 -19.44
CA ILE A 300 -28.00 -7.16 -18.08
C ILE A 300 -27.44 -5.81 -17.63
N THR A 301 -27.05 -4.93 -18.56
CA THR A 301 -26.56 -3.57 -18.25
C THR A 301 -27.57 -2.72 -17.49
N LYS A 302 -28.87 -3.03 -17.61
CA LYS A 302 -29.98 -2.35 -16.92
C LYS A 302 -30.22 -2.90 -15.52
N LEU A 303 -29.62 -4.04 -15.17
CA LEU A 303 -29.79 -4.75 -13.90
C LEU A 303 -28.66 -4.49 -12.88
N GLY A 304 -27.64 -3.70 -13.24
CA GLY A 304 -26.46 -3.48 -12.41
C GLY A 304 -26.77 -2.92 -11.01
N LEU A 305 -27.72 -1.97 -10.92
CA LEU A 305 -28.17 -1.44 -9.63
C LEU A 305 -28.96 -2.48 -8.81
N ALA A 306 -29.80 -3.31 -9.43
CA ALA A 306 -30.52 -4.39 -8.75
C ALA A 306 -29.55 -5.44 -8.14
N LEU A 307 -28.50 -5.80 -8.88
CA LEU A 307 -27.42 -6.67 -8.41
C LEU A 307 -26.62 -6.03 -7.26
N GLY A 308 -26.32 -4.73 -7.35
CA GLY A 308 -25.63 -3.99 -6.30
C GLY A 308 -26.43 -3.87 -4.99
N ILE A 309 -27.72 -3.57 -5.07
CA ILE A 309 -28.62 -3.56 -3.90
C ILE A 309 -28.69 -4.97 -3.28
N SER A 310 -28.77 -6.02 -4.11
CA SER A 310 -28.76 -7.41 -3.63
C SER A 310 -27.47 -7.76 -2.86
N GLY A 311 -26.31 -7.31 -3.35
CA GLY A 311 -25.04 -7.44 -2.64
C GLY A 311 -25.00 -6.67 -1.31
N TRP A 312 -25.52 -5.44 -1.29
CA TRP A 312 -25.61 -4.60 -0.09
C TRP A 312 -26.43 -5.24 1.04
N ILE A 313 -27.59 -5.84 0.73
CA ILE A 313 -28.43 -6.54 1.71
C ILE A 313 -27.65 -7.67 2.40
N LEU A 314 -26.98 -8.51 1.60
CA LEU A 314 -26.21 -9.66 2.12
C LEU A 314 -25.05 -9.24 3.02
N LEU A 315 -24.40 -8.10 2.72
CA LEU A 315 -23.31 -7.54 3.52
C LEU A 315 -23.80 -6.82 4.77
N LYS A 316 -24.91 -6.08 4.70
CA LYS A 316 -25.46 -5.37 5.87
C LYS A 316 -26.00 -6.34 6.93
N ASN A 317 -26.61 -7.45 6.50
CA ASN A 317 -27.09 -8.50 7.40
C ASN A 317 -25.94 -9.26 8.11
N ASN A 318 -24.75 -9.29 7.50
CA ASN A 318 -23.54 -9.93 8.04
C ASN A 318 -23.04 -9.30 9.35
N ILE A 319 -23.41 -8.04 9.64
CA ILE A 319 -22.87 -7.26 10.77
C ILE A 319 -23.51 -7.65 12.12
N SER A 320 -24.67 -8.33 12.15
CA SER A 320 -25.38 -8.66 13.40
C SER A 320 -25.03 -10.03 13.99
N ASN A 321 -24.72 -11.05 13.19
CA ASN A 321 -24.71 -12.45 13.66
C ASN A 321 -23.29 -13.00 13.89
N GLN A 322 -22.94 -13.36 15.14
CA GLN A 322 -21.56 -13.74 15.51
C GLN A 322 -21.10 -15.17 15.12
N ILE A 323 -21.80 -15.90 14.23
CA ILE A 323 -21.56 -17.34 13.98
C ILE A 323 -20.41 -17.57 12.96
N LYS A 324 -19.18 -17.31 13.43
CA LYS A 324 -17.90 -17.10 12.70
C LYS A 324 -17.57 -17.98 11.46
N ARG A 325 -18.23 -19.12 11.22
CA ARG A 325 -17.91 -20.05 10.10
C ARG A 325 -18.86 -19.98 8.88
N LYS A 326 -20.16 -19.71 9.06
CA LYS A 326 -21.09 -19.52 7.91
C LYS A 326 -20.89 -18.14 7.22
N LEU A 327 -20.40 -17.14 7.97
CA LEU A 327 -20.26 -15.74 7.50
C LEU A 327 -19.34 -15.55 6.28
N PHE A 328 -18.28 -16.34 6.13
CA PHE A 328 -17.27 -16.09 5.08
C PHE A 328 -17.83 -16.20 3.66
N VAL A 329 -18.67 -17.19 3.39
CA VAL A 329 -19.24 -17.44 2.06
C VAL A 329 -20.25 -16.35 1.70
N GLN A 330 -21.14 -15.98 2.61
CA GLN A 330 -22.10 -14.89 2.41
C GLN A 330 -21.40 -13.55 2.14
N ASN A 331 -20.33 -13.25 2.89
CA ASN A 331 -19.53 -12.04 2.68
C ASN A 331 -18.88 -12.01 1.28
N ARG A 332 -18.35 -13.14 0.80
CA ARG A 332 -17.80 -13.25 -0.55
C ARG A 332 -18.89 -13.04 -1.62
N ILE A 333 -20.05 -13.67 -1.47
CA ILE A 333 -21.17 -13.53 -2.42
C ILE A 333 -21.67 -12.07 -2.47
N GLY A 334 -21.82 -11.41 -1.32
CA GLY A 334 -22.24 -10.00 -1.27
C GLY A 334 -21.26 -9.04 -1.94
N ILE A 335 -19.95 -9.23 -1.74
CA ILE A 335 -18.91 -8.46 -2.43
C ILE A 335 -18.93 -8.74 -3.94
N SER A 336 -19.04 -10.00 -4.36
CA SER A 336 -19.14 -10.37 -5.77
C SER A 336 -20.36 -9.78 -6.47
N LEU A 337 -21.51 -9.70 -5.80
CA LEU A 337 -22.73 -9.09 -6.35
C LEU A 337 -22.62 -7.56 -6.50
N LEU A 338 -22.00 -6.86 -5.54
CA LEU A 338 -21.67 -5.43 -5.71
C LEU A 338 -20.70 -5.22 -6.87
N PHE A 339 -19.63 -6.01 -6.96
CA PHE A 339 -18.64 -5.90 -8.03
C PHE A 339 -19.25 -6.21 -9.40
N LEU A 340 -20.07 -7.25 -9.52
CA LEU A 340 -20.74 -7.63 -10.78
C LEU A 340 -21.81 -6.59 -11.18
N GLY A 341 -22.57 -6.07 -10.21
CA GLY A 341 -23.52 -4.97 -10.44
C GLY A 341 -22.85 -3.69 -10.96
N TRP A 342 -21.67 -3.35 -10.42
CA TRP A 342 -20.82 -2.28 -10.95
C TRP A 342 -20.27 -2.62 -12.35
N LEU A 343 -19.64 -3.77 -12.52
CA LEU A 343 -18.95 -4.19 -13.76
C LEU A 343 -19.89 -4.18 -14.97
N VAL A 344 -21.13 -4.61 -14.77
CA VAL A 344 -22.14 -4.69 -15.83
C VAL A 344 -22.79 -3.33 -16.13
N SER A 345 -22.79 -2.38 -15.19
CA SER A 345 -23.35 -1.03 -15.40
C SER A 345 -22.32 0.02 -15.83
N VAL A 346 -21.04 -0.12 -15.49
CA VAL A 346 -20.00 0.93 -15.65
C VAL A 346 -19.89 1.51 -17.06
N TYR A 347 -20.02 0.68 -18.09
CA TYR A 347 -19.92 1.11 -19.50
C TYR A 347 -21.23 1.58 -20.11
N ALA A 348 -22.39 1.03 -19.72
CA ALA A 348 -23.66 1.30 -20.38
C ALA A 348 -24.63 2.20 -19.58
N GLN A 349 -24.60 2.15 -18.26
CA GLN A 349 -25.51 2.88 -17.36
C GLN A 349 -24.71 3.55 -16.23
N PRO A 350 -23.98 4.66 -16.51
CA PRO A 350 -23.05 5.27 -15.55
C PRO A 350 -23.72 5.74 -14.25
N TRP A 351 -25.02 6.07 -14.27
CA TRP A 351 -25.77 6.44 -13.07
C TRP A 351 -26.03 5.24 -12.14
N GLN A 352 -26.29 4.05 -12.68
CA GLN A 352 -26.38 2.82 -11.88
C GLN A 352 -25.03 2.51 -11.25
N ALA A 353 -23.96 2.55 -12.05
CA ALA A 353 -22.60 2.31 -11.56
C ALA A 353 -22.20 3.28 -10.44
N LEU A 354 -22.54 4.57 -10.57
CA LEU A 354 -22.28 5.59 -9.55
C LEU A 354 -23.02 5.28 -8.23
N ILE A 355 -24.29 4.88 -8.29
CA ILE A 355 -25.06 4.49 -7.09
C ILE A 355 -24.45 3.23 -6.45
N VAL A 356 -24.06 2.23 -7.24
CA VAL A 356 -23.42 1.00 -6.72
C VAL A 356 -22.05 1.33 -6.08
N SER A 357 -21.24 2.19 -6.69
CA SER A 357 -19.98 2.66 -6.11
C SER A 357 -20.18 3.47 -4.82
N ILE A 358 -21.22 4.31 -4.73
CA ILE A 358 -21.58 5.01 -3.48
C ILE A 358 -22.00 4.02 -2.39
N ILE A 359 -22.83 3.03 -2.71
CA ILE A 359 -23.25 1.97 -1.76
C ILE A 359 -22.02 1.18 -1.25
N GLY A 360 -21.08 0.84 -2.13
CA GLY A 360 -19.81 0.20 -1.75
C GLY A 360 -18.93 1.09 -0.86
N LEU A 361 -18.82 2.39 -1.18
CA LEU A 361 -18.06 3.36 -0.38
C LEU A 361 -18.67 3.56 1.01
N LEU A 362 -19.99 3.62 1.13
CA LEU A 362 -20.70 3.71 2.42
C LEU A 362 -20.44 2.47 3.30
N LEU A 363 -20.54 1.26 2.73
CA LEU A 363 -20.20 0.02 3.45
C LEU A 363 -18.75 -0.01 3.94
N LEU A 364 -17.80 0.49 3.14
CA LEU A 364 -16.40 0.58 3.55
C LEU A 364 -16.19 1.66 4.62
N ALA A 365 -16.85 2.82 4.51
CA ALA A 365 -16.81 3.88 5.51
C ALA A 365 -17.43 3.46 6.85
N GLU A 366 -18.47 2.62 6.85
CA GLU A 366 -19.02 2.01 8.06
C GLU A 366 -18.07 0.99 8.70
N ASN A 367 -17.18 0.35 7.94
CA ASN A 367 -16.34 -0.76 8.42
C ASN A 367 -14.89 -0.36 8.74
N LEU A 368 -14.34 0.67 8.09
CA LEU A 368 -13.01 1.21 8.37
C LEU A 368 -12.78 1.54 9.88
N PRO A 369 -13.74 2.13 10.63
CA PRO A 369 -13.57 2.41 12.06
C PRO A 369 -13.61 1.16 12.95
N LYS A 370 -14.06 0.02 12.41
CA LYS A 370 -14.14 -1.27 13.09
C LYS A 370 -12.90 -2.14 12.81
N SER A 371 -12.34 -2.04 11.61
CA SER A 371 -11.26 -2.90 11.12
C SER A 371 -9.87 -2.26 11.17
N TRP A 372 -9.79 -0.95 10.91
CA TRP A 372 -8.58 -0.16 10.66
C TRP A 372 -7.62 -0.77 9.61
N ARG A 373 -8.16 -1.52 8.64
CA ARG A 373 -7.37 -2.27 7.64
C ARG A 373 -6.92 -1.39 6.45
N PRO A 374 -5.67 -1.54 5.98
CA PRO A 374 -5.17 -0.79 4.81
C PRO A 374 -5.93 -1.12 3.53
N ILE A 375 -6.38 -2.37 3.36
CA ILE A 375 -7.13 -2.83 2.18
C ILE A 375 -8.45 -2.05 2.03
N GLU A 376 -9.15 -1.77 3.14
CA GLU A 376 -10.42 -1.04 3.12
C GLU A 376 -10.20 0.44 2.79
N LEU A 377 -9.11 1.04 3.27
CA LEU A 377 -8.72 2.40 2.88
C LEU A 377 -8.30 2.49 1.39
N SER A 378 -7.56 1.51 0.87
CA SER A 378 -7.26 1.42 -0.57
C SER A 378 -8.53 1.29 -1.41
N ALA A 379 -9.52 0.51 -0.95
CA ALA A 379 -10.80 0.38 -1.63
C ALA A 379 -11.59 1.71 -1.62
N ILE A 380 -11.62 2.43 -0.50
CA ILE A 380 -12.20 3.78 -0.41
C ILE A 380 -11.50 4.76 -1.36
N PHE A 381 -10.17 4.69 -1.47
CA PHE A 381 -9.40 5.53 -2.40
C PHE A 381 -9.73 5.23 -3.88
N MET A 382 -9.71 3.96 -4.27
CA MET A 382 -9.99 3.57 -5.67
C MET A 382 -11.44 3.84 -6.07
N ILE A 383 -12.41 3.54 -5.19
CA ILE A 383 -13.84 3.78 -5.46
C ILE A 383 -14.16 5.28 -5.42
N GLY A 384 -13.54 6.05 -4.51
CA GLY A 384 -13.71 7.50 -4.45
C GLY A 384 -13.20 8.20 -5.71
N LEU A 385 -12.01 7.85 -6.19
CA LEU A 385 -11.48 8.35 -7.45
C LEU A 385 -12.39 7.98 -8.64
N GLN A 386 -12.85 6.72 -8.70
CA GLN A 386 -13.79 6.25 -9.71
C GLN A 386 -15.13 7.00 -9.73
N ILE A 387 -15.67 7.38 -8.56
CA ILE A 387 -16.91 8.17 -8.48
C ILE A 387 -16.74 9.53 -9.16
N THR A 388 -15.55 10.16 -9.12
CA THR A 388 -15.31 11.41 -9.87
C THR A 388 -15.41 11.22 -11.38
N TRP A 389 -14.86 10.12 -11.91
CA TRP A 389 -14.91 9.77 -13.33
C TRP A 389 -16.33 9.39 -13.79
N LEU A 390 -17.07 8.64 -12.96
CA LEU A 390 -18.48 8.34 -13.21
C LEU A 390 -19.35 9.61 -13.18
N GLY A 391 -19.10 10.52 -12.22
CA GLY A 391 -19.78 11.81 -12.12
C GLY A 391 -19.55 12.69 -13.36
N TRP A 392 -18.31 12.80 -13.84
CA TRP A 392 -17.99 13.46 -15.11
C TRP A 392 -18.78 12.85 -16.28
N ARG A 393 -18.90 11.52 -16.32
CA ARG A 393 -19.61 10.81 -17.40
C ARG A 393 -21.13 11.05 -17.42
N LEU A 394 -21.73 11.49 -16.31
CA LEU A 394 -23.15 11.89 -16.26
C LEU A 394 -23.42 13.24 -16.95
N ILE A 395 -22.41 14.09 -17.12
CA ILE A 395 -22.56 15.39 -17.77
C ILE A 395 -22.77 15.16 -19.28
N PRO A 396 -23.74 15.86 -19.93
CA PRO A 396 -23.97 15.76 -21.37
C PRO A 396 -22.70 16.01 -22.19
N ILE A 397 -22.55 15.31 -23.33
CA ILE A 397 -21.32 15.37 -24.13
C ILE A 397 -21.02 16.78 -24.64
N THR A 398 -22.06 17.52 -25.04
CA THR A 398 -21.97 18.94 -25.45
C THR A 398 -21.45 19.81 -24.32
N THR A 399 -22.03 19.72 -23.12
CA THR A 399 -21.59 20.45 -21.92
C THR A 399 -20.16 20.07 -21.52
N ARG A 400 -19.74 18.81 -21.67
CA ARG A 400 -18.34 18.42 -21.44
C ARG A 400 -17.39 19.03 -22.46
N GLN A 401 -17.76 19.04 -23.75
CA GLN A 401 -16.96 19.65 -24.81
C GLN A 401 -16.81 21.16 -24.60
N THR A 402 -17.88 21.88 -24.26
CA THR A 402 -17.79 23.32 -23.95
C THR A 402 -16.97 23.59 -22.70
N LEU A 403 -17.16 22.83 -21.62
CA LEU A 403 -16.35 22.96 -20.39
C LEU A 403 -14.85 22.73 -20.67
N VAL A 404 -14.48 21.67 -21.38
CA VAL A 404 -13.08 21.39 -21.72
C VAL A 404 -12.51 22.47 -22.64
N ALA A 405 -13.27 22.98 -23.62
CA ALA A 405 -12.83 24.07 -24.49
C ALA A 405 -12.59 25.37 -23.71
N THR A 406 -13.53 25.79 -22.86
CA THR A 406 -13.41 27.01 -22.05
C THR A 406 -12.27 26.91 -21.04
N VAL A 407 -12.11 25.77 -20.34
CA VAL A 407 -11.01 25.59 -19.38
C VAL A 407 -9.65 25.53 -20.11
N SER A 408 -9.55 24.84 -21.25
CA SER A 408 -8.31 24.82 -22.06
C SER A 408 -7.94 26.18 -22.66
N GLN A 409 -8.91 27.06 -22.89
CA GLN A 409 -8.65 28.46 -23.26
C GLN A 409 -8.12 29.26 -22.06
N ILE A 410 -8.70 29.11 -20.87
CA ILE A 410 -8.27 29.83 -19.65
C ILE A 410 -6.84 29.44 -19.22
N PHE A 411 -6.48 28.17 -19.33
CA PHE A 411 -5.18 27.64 -18.89
C PHE A 411 -4.15 27.45 -20.02
N ASN A 412 -4.42 27.96 -21.23
CA ASN A 412 -3.58 27.80 -22.43
C ASN A 412 -3.11 26.35 -22.66
N SER A 413 -4.03 25.40 -22.51
CA SER A 413 -3.78 23.94 -22.64
C SER A 413 -4.46 23.33 -23.85
N GLN A 414 -4.67 24.11 -24.93
CA GLN A 414 -5.37 23.67 -26.13
C GLN A 414 -4.69 22.46 -26.79
N ASN A 415 -3.35 22.40 -26.74
CA ASN A 415 -2.55 21.30 -27.28
C ASN A 415 -2.46 20.07 -26.35
N SER A 416 -2.85 20.22 -25.08
CA SER A 416 -2.63 19.23 -24.01
C SER A 416 -3.74 19.24 -22.95
N PRO A 417 -5.03 19.06 -23.35
CA PRO A 417 -6.17 19.18 -22.43
C PRO A 417 -6.18 18.15 -21.30
N GLU A 418 -5.46 17.02 -21.48
CA GLU A 418 -5.30 15.99 -20.45
C GLU A 418 -4.53 16.49 -19.21
N SER A 419 -3.65 17.50 -19.38
CA SER A 419 -2.89 18.07 -18.25
C SER A 419 -3.80 18.67 -17.16
N LEU A 420 -4.99 19.16 -17.55
CA LEU A 420 -6.01 19.70 -16.64
C LEU A 420 -6.55 18.67 -15.65
N LEU A 421 -6.40 17.36 -15.90
CA LEU A 421 -6.79 16.30 -14.96
C LEU A 421 -6.02 16.39 -13.64
N SER A 422 -4.78 16.92 -13.66
CA SER A 422 -4.00 17.18 -12.45
C SER A 422 -4.74 18.11 -11.48
N LEU A 423 -5.23 19.25 -11.99
CA LEU A 423 -6.01 20.24 -11.24
C LEU A 423 -7.41 19.73 -10.91
N ALA A 424 -8.08 19.04 -11.84
CA ALA A 424 -9.44 18.52 -11.64
C ALA A 424 -9.51 17.44 -10.53
N TRP A 425 -8.44 16.64 -10.35
CA TRP A 425 -8.34 15.66 -9.27
C TRP A 425 -7.65 16.19 -8.00
N PHE A 426 -7.13 17.42 -7.99
CA PHE A 426 -6.52 18.02 -6.80
C PHE A 426 -7.50 18.15 -5.60
N PRO A 427 -8.78 18.53 -5.77
CA PRO A 427 -9.75 18.50 -4.67
C PRO A 427 -9.90 17.12 -4.02
N TYR A 428 -9.71 16.04 -4.77
CA TYR A 428 -9.73 14.68 -4.25
C TYR A 428 -8.48 14.36 -3.41
N LEU A 429 -7.31 14.88 -3.80
CA LEU A 429 -6.10 14.85 -2.96
C LEU A 429 -6.35 15.56 -1.61
N ILE A 430 -6.96 16.76 -1.64
CA ILE A 430 -7.28 17.52 -0.41
C ILE A 430 -8.23 16.72 0.49
N PHE A 431 -9.26 16.08 -0.06
CA PHE A 431 -10.16 15.21 0.70
C PHE A 431 -9.41 14.02 1.33
N MET A 432 -8.51 13.37 0.60
CA MET A 432 -7.70 12.26 1.13
C MET A 432 -6.69 12.70 2.20
N VAL A 433 -6.14 13.92 2.10
CA VAL A 433 -5.29 14.55 3.13
C VAL A 433 -6.11 14.87 4.39
N TRP A 434 -7.35 15.35 4.25
CA TRP A 434 -8.27 15.53 5.38
C TRP A 434 -8.66 14.20 6.03
N LEU A 435 -8.98 13.16 5.23
CA LEU A 435 -9.27 11.82 5.73
C LEU A 435 -8.06 11.22 6.46
N THR A 436 -6.84 11.44 5.95
CA THR A 436 -5.59 11.10 6.63
C THR A 436 -5.53 11.76 8.00
N ASP A 437 -5.87 13.05 8.11
CA ASP A 437 -5.88 13.76 9.40
C ASP A 437 -6.92 13.19 10.38
N TRP A 438 -8.12 12.86 9.90
CA TRP A 438 -9.14 12.19 10.69
C TRP A 438 -8.68 10.81 11.22
N ILE A 439 -7.98 10.00 10.41
CA ILE A 439 -7.40 8.71 10.84
C ILE A 439 -6.36 8.92 11.96
N TYR A 440 -5.49 9.92 11.84
CA TYR A 440 -4.50 10.22 12.88
C TYR A 440 -5.14 10.76 14.17
N ARG A 441 -6.20 11.56 14.09
CA ARG A 441 -6.98 12.00 15.28
C ARG A 441 -7.66 10.83 16.01
N ARG A 442 -7.93 9.72 15.31
CA ARG A 442 -8.39 8.45 15.90
C ARG A 442 -7.24 7.58 16.44
N GLN A 443 -6.03 8.14 16.58
CA GLN A 443 -4.80 7.51 17.09
C GLN A 443 -4.24 6.35 16.22
N GLN A 444 -4.76 6.14 15.01
CA GLN A 444 -4.42 4.99 14.17
C GLN A 444 -3.18 5.24 13.31
N VAL A 445 -2.03 5.35 13.97
CA VAL A 445 -0.73 5.75 13.38
C VAL A 445 -0.32 4.91 12.18
N ASN A 446 -0.54 3.59 12.20
CA ASN A 446 -0.10 2.70 11.11
C ASN A 446 -0.97 2.84 9.85
N LEU A 447 -2.29 2.93 9.99
CA LEU A 447 -3.17 3.22 8.86
C LEU A 447 -2.94 4.65 8.35
N GLY A 448 -2.73 5.61 9.25
CA GLY A 448 -2.37 6.99 8.89
C GLY A 448 -1.09 7.07 8.06
N LYS A 449 -0.04 6.32 8.41
CA LYS A 449 1.20 6.22 7.61
C LYS A 449 0.97 5.63 6.22
N PHE A 450 0.03 4.69 6.08
CA PHE A 450 -0.35 4.12 4.80
C PHE A 450 -1.16 5.12 3.95
N SER A 451 -2.12 5.83 4.56
CA SER A 451 -2.90 6.91 3.94
C SER A 451 -1.99 8.05 3.44
N GLU A 452 -0.99 8.42 4.22
CA GLU A 452 0.03 9.42 3.89
C GLU A 452 0.88 9.01 2.67
N LYS A 453 1.24 7.73 2.55
CA LYS A 453 1.90 7.19 1.33
C LYS A 453 1.00 7.25 0.11
N ILE A 454 -0.30 6.94 0.25
CA ILE A 454 -1.28 7.06 -0.86
C ILE A 454 -1.38 8.53 -1.30
N CYS A 455 -1.51 9.47 -0.36
CA CYS A 455 -1.59 10.90 -0.68
C CYS A 455 -0.32 11.40 -1.39
N LEU A 456 0.87 11.04 -0.89
CA LEU A 456 2.14 11.44 -1.53
C LEU A 456 2.29 10.82 -2.94
N GLY A 457 1.98 9.53 -3.09
CA GLY A 457 2.02 8.86 -4.40
C GLY A 457 1.02 9.45 -5.41
N PHE A 458 -0.19 9.78 -4.96
CA PHE A 458 -1.19 10.44 -5.81
C PHE A 458 -0.76 11.88 -6.17
N GLY A 459 -0.18 12.63 -5.23
CA GLY A 459 0.40 13.95 -5.50
C GLY A 459 1.51 13.91 -6.56
N VAL A 460 2.40 12.92 -6.51
CA VAL A 460 3.41 12.70 -7.57
C VAL A 460 2.75 12.36 -8.91
N PHE A 461 1.72 11.50 -8.92
CA PHE A 461 0.97 11.17 -10.13
C PHE A 461 0.26 12.40 -10.76
N LEU A 462 -0.35 13.29 -9.96
CA LEU A 462 -0.92 14.54 -10.47
C LEU A 462 0.15 15.45 -11.11
N ASN A 463 1.37 15.49 -10.55
CA ASN A 463 2.48 16.23 -11.16
C ASN A 463 2.93 15.61 -12.49
N ILE A 464 2.95 14.28 -12.62
CA ILE A 464 3.24 13.60 -13.89
C ILE A 464 2.19 13.95 -14.96
N LEU A 465 0.89 13.99 -14.60
CA LEU A 465 -0.17 14.44 -15.52
C LEU A 465 0.01 15.89 -15.99
N SER A 466 0.54 16.78 -15.12
CA SER A 466 0.72 18.20 -15.47
C SER A 466 1.84 18.48 -16.49
N TRP A 467 2.75 17.52 -16.73
CA TRP A 467 4.03 17.69 -17.44
C TRP A 467 3.98 18.39 -18.81
N GLN A 468 2.84 18.32 -19.52
CA GLN A 468 2.69 18.90 -20.86
C GLN A 468 2.38 20.41 -20.89
N ASN A 469 2.20 21.09 -19.75
CA ASN A 469 1.90 22.53 -19.71
C ASN A 469 2.58 23.23 -18.51
N PRO A 470 3.54 24.16 -18.75
CA PRO A 470 4.28 24.85 -17.67
C PRO A 470 3.43 25.57 -16.63
N LEU A 471 2.30 26.16 -17.04
CA LEU A 471 1.36 26.85 -16.15
C LEU A 471 0.71 25.84 -15.19
N VAL A 472 0.27 24.69 -15.74
CA VAL A 472 -0.39 23.63 -14.97
C VAL A 472 0.60 22.95 -14.01
N ILE A 473 1.85 22.73 -14.42
CA ILE A 473 2.92 22.25 -13.51
C ILE A 473 3.11 23.23 -12.35
N PHE A 474 3.24 24.53 -12.64
CA PHE A 474 3.44 25.56 -11.63
C PHE A 474 2.29 25.59 -10.61
N LEU A 475 1.04 25.62 -11.07
CA LEU A 475 -0.13 25.61 -10.17
C LEU A 475 -0.22 24.31 -9.36
N ASN A 476 0.00 23.16 -9.98
CA ASN A 476 -0.08 21.87 -9.29
C ASN A 476 1.01 21.72 -8.22
N LEU A 477 2.24 22.18 -8.49
CA LEU A 477 3.33 22.24 -7.49
C LEU A 477 3.05 23.27 -6.38
N LEU A 478 2.49 24.42 -6.72
CA LEU A 478 2.18 25.49 -5.75
C LEU A 478 1.12 25.02 -4.75
N VAL A 479 0.00 24.46 -5.24
CA VAL A 479 -1.07 23.96 -4.35
C VAL A 479 -0.62 22.68 -3.62
N SER A 480 0.24 21.84 -4.22
CA SER A 480 0.93 20.74 -3.52
C SER A 480 1.75 21.25 -2.33
N THR A 481 2.56 22.30 -2.54
CA THR A 481 3.41 22.89 -1.51
C THR A 481 2.59 23.50 -0.37
N ILE A 482 1.53 24.25 -0.69
CA ILE A 482 0.62 24.81 0.32
C ILE A 482 -0.05 23.70 1.13
N THR A 483 -0.52 22.64 0.47
CA THR A 483 -1.16 21.49 1.13
C THR A 483 -0.18 20.77 2.06
N LEU A 484 1.05 20.53 1.61
CA LEU A 484 2.13 19.92 2.40
C LEU A 484 2.56 20.80 3.59
N ALA A 485 2.64 22.13 3.41
CA ALA A 485 2.99 23.07 4.47
C ALA A 485 1.90 23.13 5.56
N ILE A 486 0.62 23.18 5.19
CA ILE A 486 -0.51 23.13 6.13
C ILE A 486 -0.56 21.79 6.86
N PHE A 487 -0.31 20.68 6.15
CA PHE A 487 -0.28 19.34 6.74
C PHE A 487 0.89 19.16 7.72
N THR A 488 2.09 19.62 7.35
CA THR A 488 3.31 19.47 8.16
C THR A 488 3.30 20.38 9.39
N SER A 489 2.84 21.62 9.27
CA SER A 489 2.76 22.57 10.40
C SER A 489 1.74 22.17 11.47
N ARG A 490 0.64 21.51 11.09
CA ARG A 490 -0.41 21.04 12.02
C ARG A 490 -0.06 19.76 12.79
N ARG A 491 1.11 19.15 12.56
CA ARG A 491 1.40 17.77 13.01
C ARG A 491 2.50 17.67 14.05
N GLN A 492 2.17 16.97 15.13
CA GLN A 492 3.10 16.54 16.17
C GLN A 492 3.02 15.01 16.35
N PRO A 493 4.16 14.31 16.55
CA PRO A 493 5.52 14.82 16.44
C PRO A 493 5.90 15.17 14.98
N THR A 494 6.67 16.24 14.80
CA THR A 494 7.17 16.69 13.48
C THR A 494 8.02 15.62 12.81
N ARG A 495 7.74 15.32 11.53
CA ARG A 495 8.53 14.35 10.75
C ARG A 495 9.49 15.08 9.81
N VAL A 496 10.79 14.85 10.00
CA VAL A 496 11.86 15.42 9.19
C VAL A 496 11.62 15.18 7.69
N THR A 497 11.23 13.97 7.29
CA THR A 497 10.94 13.61 5.89
C THR A 497 9.85 14.49 5.25
N LEU A 498 8.78 14.82 5.97
CA LEU A 498 7.71 15.69 5.44
C LEU A 498 8.18 17.14 5.29
N ILE A 499 9.04 17.62 6.18
CA ILE A 499 9.65 18.96 6.09
C ILE A 499 10.54 19.04 4.83
N TYR A 500 11.36 18.02 4.58
CA TYR A 500 12.23 17.97 3.40
C TYR A 500 11.40 17.87 2.10
N ILE A 501 10.36 17.04 2.06
CA ILE A 501 9.44 16.96 0.90
C ILE A 501 8.74 18.30 0.66
N THR A 502 8.23 18.95 1.71
CA THR A 502 7.59 20.28 1.61
C THR A 502 8.56 21.33 1.05
N HIS A 503 9.82 21.31 1.49
CA HIS A 503 10.84 22.24 1.02
C HIS A 503 11.23 21.96 -0.44
N ILE A 504 11.45 20.70 -0.81
CA ILE A 504 11.74 20.30 -2.20
C ILE A 504 10.59 20.69 -3.13
N THR A 505 9.33 20.45 -2.76
CA THR A 505 8.19 20.89 -3.59
C THR A 505 8.08 22.40 -3.69
N GLY A 506 8.46 23.14 -2.64
CA GLY A 506 8.52 24.60 -2.66
C GLY A 506 9.58 25.13 -3.64
N LEU A 507 10.79 24.60 -3.62
CA LEU A 507 11.84 24.95 -4.59
C LEU A 507 11.42 24.60 -6.02
N LEU A 508 10.85 23.41 -6.24
CA LEU A 508 10.31 23.02 -7.56
C LEU A 508 9.16 23.94 -8.01
N SER A 509 8.30 24.39 -7.10
CA SER A 509 7.25 25.37 -7.40
C SER A 509 7.84 26.73 -7.81
N ILE A 510 8.95 27.17 -7.19
CA ILE A 510 9.65 28.39 -7.57
C ILE A 510 10.27 28.23 -8.97
N PHE A 511 10.99 27.13 -9.23
CA PHE A 511 11.60 26.88 -10.55
C PHE A 511 10.55 26.74 -11.66
N SER A 512 9.44 26.05 -11.41
CA SER A 512 8.33 25.97 -12.38
C SER A 512 7.66 27.32 -12.61
N GLY A 513 7.58 28.19 -11.60
CA GLY A 513 7.07 29.55 -11.73
C GLY A 513 7.99 30.43 -12.57
N ILE A 514 9.31 30.35 -12.34
CA ILE A 514 10.32 31.04 -13.16
C ILE A 514 10.24 30.56 -14.62
N ASN A 515 10.19 29.25 -14.87
CA ASN A 515 10.09 28.68 -16.22
C ASN A 515 8.78 29.04 -16.95
N TYR A 516 7.70 29.29 -16.21
CA TYR A 516 6.43 29.76 -16.76
C TYR A 516 6.45 31.26 -17.09
N LEU A 517 7.02 32.09 -16.20
CA LEU A 517 7.10 33.55 -16.39
C LEU A 517 8.17 33.97 -17.41
N LEU A 518 9.26 33.20 -17.50
CA LEU A 518 10.40 33.41 -18.39
C LEU A 518 10.70 32.10 -19.14
N PRO A 519 9.88 31.73 -20.15
CA PRO A 519 10.14 30.56 -20.98
C PRO A 519 11.38 30.79 -21.85
N GLY A 520 12.21 29.75 -22.03
CA GLY A 520 13.37 29.80 -22.93
C GLY A 520 14.67 30.35 -22.32
N LEU A 521 14.76 30.50 -20.99
CA LEU A 521 16.04 30.81 -20.31
C LEU A 521 17.11 29.76 -20.64
N SER A 522 18.33 30.22 -20.93
CA SER A 522 19.46 29.34 -21.25
C SER A 522 20.00 28.59 -20.03
N LEU A 523 20.74 27.51 -20.27
CA LEU A 523 21.31 26.66 -19.20
C LEU A 523 22.23 27.42 -18.25
N GLN A 524 22.93 28.45 -18.74
CA GLN A 524 23.82 29.29 -17.92
C GLN A 524 23.01 30.20 -16.99
N VAL A 525 21.90 30.78 -17.47
CA VAL A 525 20.99 31.57 -16.62
C VAL A 525 20.34 30.68 -15.55
N TRP A 526 19.97 29.44 -15.91
CA TRP A 526 19.53 28.45 -14.91
C TRP A 526 20.60 28.12 -13.86
N ALA A 527 21.86 27.99 -14.23
CA ALA A 527 22.96 27.80 -13.27
C ALA A 527 23.08 28.99 -12.30
N ILE A 528 22.95 30.23 -12.79
CA ILE A 528 22.93 31.45 -11.95
C ILE A 528 21.74 31.44 -10.99
N ILE A 529 20.53 31.12 -11.47
CA ILE A 529 19.32 31.03 -10.63
C ILE A 529 19.50 30.00 -9.51
N LEU A 530 20.06 28.83 -9.81
CA LEU A 530 20.38 27.81 -8.81
C LEU A 530 21.43 28.29 -7.80
N LEU A 531 22.45 29.05 -8.21
CA LEU A 531 23.45 29.65 -7.32
C LEU A 531 22.84 30.75 -6.43
N VAL A 532 21.95 31.59 -6.95
CA VAL A 532 21.23 32.61 -6.17
C VAL A 532 20.33 31.94 -5.12
N MET A 533 19.64 30.85 -5.48
CA MET A 533 18.86 30.06 -4.52
C MET A 533 19.75 29.35 -3.49
N MET A 534 20.89 28.77 -3.89
CA MET A 534 21.88 28.19 -2.96
C MET A 534 22.36 29.22 -1.92
N VAL A 535 22.74 30.42 -2.36
CA VAL A 535 23.16 31.51 -1.46
C VAL A 535 22.01 31.94 -0.55
N SER A 536 20.77 31.93 -1.05
CA SER A 536 19.58 32.24 -0.24
C SER A 536 19.33 31.19 0.85
N GLU A 537 19.35 29.90 0.51
CA GLU A 537 19.22 28.79 1.45
C GLU A 537 20.29 28.81 2.54
N TRP A 538 21.56 29.00 2.14
CA TRP A 538 22.67 29.11 3.07
C TRP A 538 22.66 30.41 3.88
N GLY A 539 22.13 31.51 3.34
CA GLY A 539 21.87 32.75 4.07
C GLY A 539 20.82 32.58 5.16
N ILE A 540 19.71 31.92 4.84
CA ILE A 540 18.65 31.53 5.79
C ILE A 540 19.23 30.62 6.88
N PHE A 541 20.05 29.63 6.51
CA PHE A 541 20.74 28.75 7.45
C PHE A 541 21.65 29.51 8.42
N ILE A 542 22.50 30.43 7.94
CA ILE A 542 23.37 31.26 8.79
C ILE A 542 22.55 32.14 9.74
N LEU A 543 21.52 32.83 9.23
CA LEU A 543 20.68 33.73 10.02
C LEU A 543 19.93 32.96 11.12
N GLN A 544 19.25 31.88 10.75
CA GLN A 544 18.38 31.15 11.66
C GLN A 544 19.16 30.30 12.67
N THR A 545 20.35 29.79 12.32
CA THR A 545 21.22 29.13 13.31
C THR A 545 21.75 30.10 14.35
N LYS A 546 22.11 31.35 13.98
CA LYS A 546 22.50 32.40 14.94
C LYS A 546 21.36 32.73 15.92
N ILE A 547 20.16 33.01 15.39
CA ILE A 547 18.95 33.27 16.22
C ILE A 547 18.64 32.09 17.15
N THR A 548 18.81 30.86 16.66
CA THR A 548 18.56 29.64 17.46
C THR A 548 19.62 29.45 18.56
N ALA A 549 20.87 29.84 18.34
CA ALA A 549 21.91 29.81 19.36
C ALA A 549 21.64 30.83 20.47
N GLU A 550 21.30 32.07 20.10
CA GLU A 550 20.97 33.15 21.04
C GLU A 550 19.72 32.81 21.89
N THR A 551 18.67 32.26 21.28
CA THR A 551 17.43 31.91 21.99
C THR A 551 17.52 30.63 22.83
N ARG A 552 18.36 29.65 22.45
CA ARG A 552 18.54 28.40 23.23
C ARG A 552 19.14 28.65 24.61
N ILE A 553 19.90 29.72 24.80
CA ILE A 553 20.41 30.16 26.12
C ILE A 553 19.25 30.46 27.09
N VAL A 554 18.10 30.90 26.57
CA VAL A 554 16.95 31.36 27.38
C VAL A 554 15.95 30.23 27.67
N ARG A 555 15.79 29.22 26.80
CA ARG A 555 14.84 28.11 26.99
C ARG A 555 15.35 26.77 26.42
N PRO A 556 15.72 25.79 27.27
CA PRO A 556 16.07 24.44 26.83
C PRO A 556 14.81 23.55 26.71
N THR A 557 14.18 23.54 25.54
CA THR A 557 13.07 22.61 25.23
C THR A 557 13.56 21.36 24.48
N SER A 558 13.10 20.18 24.90
CA SER A 558 13.52 18.87 24.37
C SER A 558 12.84 18.47 23.04
N SER A 559 11.83 19.21 22.58
CA SER A 559 11.19 19.00 21.29
C SER A 559 12.03 19.55 20.14
N ILE A 560 12.24 18.74 19.09
CA ILE A 560 12.82 19.21 17.83
C ILE A 560 11.84 20.22 17.22
N SER A 561 12.19 21.49 17.20
CA SER A 561 11.35 22.52 16.57
C SER A 561 11.31 22.33 15.05
N LEU A 562 10.14 22.54 14.44
CA LEU A 562 9.95 22.52 12.98
C LEU A 562 10.99 23.40 12.27
N LEU A 563 11.25 24.58 12.86
CA LEU A 563 12.24 25.56 12.39
C LEU A 563 13.68 25.00 12.39
N SER A 564 14.08 24.21 13.38
CA SER A 564 15.44 23.62 13.41
C SER A 564 15.62 22.51 12.37
N SER A 565 14.56 21.73 12.09
CA SER A 565 14.56 20.77 10.97
C SER A 565 14.54 21.45 9.61
N PHE A 566 13.88 22.60 9.48
CA PHE A 566 13.91 23.42 8.26
C PHE A 566 15.30 24.02 8.00
N CYS A 567 16.00 24.49 9.04
CA CYS A 567 17.40 24.93 8.91
C CYS A 567 18.29 23.83 8.34
N LEU A 568 18.13 22.59 8.82
CA LEU A 568 18.92 21.46 8.34
C LEU A 568 18.58 21.12 6.88
N SER A 569 17.31 21.21 6.47
CA SER A 569 16.94 21.00 5.07
C SER A 569 17.52 22.08 4.15
N ALA A 570 17.54 23.36 4.55
CA ALA A 570 18.19 24.44 3.80
C ALA A 570 19.69 24.18 3.56
N TRP A 571 20.43 23.73 4.58
CA TRP A 571 21.84 23.33 4.44
C TRP A 571 22.05 22.25 3.36
N HIS A 572 21.25 21.16 3.41
CA HIS A 572 21.36 20.06 2.45
C HIS A 572 20.86 20.43 1.05
N LEU A 573 19.79 21.21 0.93
CA LEU A 573 19.25 21.61 -0.36
C LEU A 573 20.17 22.64 -1.04
N GLY A 574 20.83 23.53 -0.29
CA GLY A 574 21.91 24.36 -0.82
C GLY A 574 23.04 23.52 -1.44
N LEU A 575 23.45 22.41 -0.82
CA LEU A 575 24.44 21.48 -1.42
C LEU A 575 23.94 20.81 -2.71
N VAL A 576 22.63 20.50 -2.81
CA VAL A 576 22.03 19.95 -4.03
C VAL A 576 21.99 21.02 -5.14
N LEU A 577 21.59 22.25 -4.83
CA LEU A 577 21.58 23.38 -5.76
C LEU A 577 23.01 23.71 -6.26
N ALA A 578 24.00 23.66 -5.38
CA ALA A 578 25.42 23.79 -5.71
C ALA A 578 25.89 22.72 -6.70
N GLY A 579 25.49 21.46 -6.47
CA GLY A 579 25.84 20.33 -7.35
C GLY A 579 25.15 20.38 -8.71
N ILE A 580 23.86 20.75 -8.77
CA ILE A 580 23.15 20.87 -10.05
C ILE A 580 23.68 22.07 -10.86
N SER A 581 23.92 23.23 -10.24
CA SER A 581 24.53 24.38 -10.93
C SER A 581 25.93 24.06 -11.47
N TYR A 582 26.73 23.29 -10.72
CA TYR A 582 28.01 22.79 -11.21
C TYR A 582 27.85 21.90 -12.45
N ILE A 583 26.92 20.94 -12.43
CA ILE A 583 26.68 20.03 -13.56
C ILE A 583 26.21 20.82 -14.80
N LEU A 584 25.35 21.83 -14.63
CA LEU A 584 24.94 22.71 -15.74
C LEU A 584 26.12 23.48 -16.33
N LEU A 585 27.04 24.01 -15.51
CA LEU A 585 28.23 24.71 -16.01
C LEU A 585 29.25 23.76 -16.65
N LEU A 586 29.47 22.58 -16.06
CA LEU A 586 30.35 21.53 -16.61
C LEU A 586 29.86 21.03 -17.97
N GLY A 587 28.55 20.86 -18.14
CA GLY A 587 27.92 20.46 -19.40
C GLY A 587 27.98 21.50 -20.53
N ASN A 588 28.52 22.70 -20.27
CA ASN A 588 28.82 23.71 -21.28
C ASN A 588 30.30 23.70 -21.73
N LEU A 589 31.14 22.79 -21.20
CA LEU A 589 32.50 22.60 -21.70
C LEU A 589 32.50 21.64 -22.90
N GLU A 590 32.89 22.15 -24.08
CA GLU A 590 32.94 21.41 -25.37
C GLU A 590 33.72 20.08 -25.29
N ILE A 591 34.66 19.99 -24.34
CA ILE A 591 35.59 18.88 -24.07
C ILE A 591 34.90 17.51 -23.97
N PHE A 592 33.63 17.44 -23.54
CA PHE A 592 32.95 16.16 -23.25
C PHE A 592 32.06 15.60 -24.37
N SER A 593 31.74 16.35 -25.44
CA SER A 593 31.05 15.77 -26.61
C SER A 593 31.17 16.64 -27.87
N PRO A 594 32.02 16.26 -28.86
CA PRO A 594 32.09 16.95 -30.14
C PRO A 594 30.77 16.84 -30.94
N ASP A 595 30.15 15.65 -30.96
CA ASP A 595 29.04 15.35 -31.88
C ASP A 595 27.74 16.10 -31.53
N ILE A 596 27.45 16.29 -30.24
CA ILE A 596 26.20 16.94 -29.78
C ILE A 596 26.19 18.44 -30.12
N CYS A 597 27.35 19.10 -30.03
CA CYS A 597 27.50 20.54 -30.20
C CYS A 597 27.24 21.05 -31.65
N THR A 598 27.10 20.13 -32.62
CA THR A 598 26.76 20.49 -34.01
C THR A 598 25.27 20.79 -34.24
N THR A 599 24.40 20.39 -33.30
CA THR A 599 22.92 20.50 -33.45
C THR A 599 22.28 21.57 -32.56
N LEU A 600 23.05 22.12 -31.62
CA LEU A 600 22.66 23.19 -30.71
C LEU A 600 23.71 24.29 -30.82
N ASN A 601 23.32 25.54 -31.10
CA ASN A 601 24.25 26.66 -31.28
C ASN A 601 24.92 27.05 -29.95
N CYS A 602 25.94 26.29 -29.54
CA CYS A 602 26.74 26.51 -28.32
C CYS A 602 27.77 27.65 -28.49
N GLN A 603 27.38 28.80 -29.03
CA GLN A 603 28.19 30.01 -29.00
C GLN A 603 28.12 30.66 -27.61
N LEU A 604 29.00 30.31 -26.67
CA LEU A 604 29.07 30.97 -25.37
C LEU A 604 30.48 31.11 -24.79
N SER A 605 30.65 32.11 -23.92
CA SER A 605 31.92 32.72 -23.52
C SER A 605 32.64 32.01 -22.36
N PRO A 606 33.96 32.20 -22.21
CA PRO A 606 34.75 31.60 -21.12
C PRO A 606 34.36 32.08 -19.70
N GLU A 607 33.74 33.25 -19.58
CA GLU A 607 33.52 33.96 -18.31
C GLU A 607 32.66 33.18 -17.29
N TRP A 608 31.71 32.36 -17.75
CA TRP A 608 30.68 31.75 -16.89
C TRP A 608 31.23 30.77 -15.84
N GLY A 609 32.39 30.14 -16.09
CA GLY A 609 33.03 29.22 -15.15
C GLY A 609 33.42 29.89 -13.82
N ILE A 610 33.75 31.18 -13.83
CA ILE A 610 34.15 31.94 -12.63
C ILE A 610 32.98 32.09 -11.65
N ILE A 611 31.73 32.19 -12.13
CA ILE A 611 30.57 32.47 -11.26
C ILE A 611 30.38 31.39 -10.18
N TRP A 612 30.77 30.14 -10.47
CA TRP A 612 30.67 29.05 -9.50
C TRP A 612 31.61 29.20 -8.29
N PHE A 613 32.56 30.15 -8.31
CA PHE A 613 33.38 30.54 -7.14
C PHE A 613 32.52 30.91 -5.91
N ILE A 614 31.29 31.39 -6.12
CA ILE A 614 30.36 31.71 -5.04
C ILE A 614 30.04 30.51 -4.14
N THR A 615 30.16 29.27 -4.67
CA THR A 615 29.95 28.01 -3.93
C THR A 615 31.02 27.77 -2.85
N PRO A 616 32.33 27.61 -3.17
CA PRO A 616 33.36 27.47 -2.14
C PRO A 616 33.51 28.72 -1.27
N LEU A 617 33.23 29.93 -1.79
CA LEU A 617 33.20 31.16 -0.98
C LEU A 617 32.14 31.09 0.12
N ALA A 618 30.92 30.65 -0.20
CA ALA A 618 29.84 30.52 0.77
C ALA A 618 30.10 29.38 1.77
N LEU A 619 30.65 28.22 1.34
CA LEU A 619 31.08 27.15 2.24
C LEU A 619 32.18 27.61 3.21
N THR A 620 33.17 28.36 2.72
CA THR A 620 34.21 29.00 3.55
C THR A 620 33.59 30.00 4.54
N THR A 621 32.58 30.75 4.11
CA THR A 621 31.86 31.72 4.96
C THR A 621 31.10 31.01 6.09
N ILE A 622 30.38 29.93 5.78
CA ILE A 622 29.71 29.07 6.77
C ILE A 622 30.73 28.48 7.76
N SER A 623 31.86 27.99 7.25
CA SER A 623 32.96 27.44 8.07
C SER A 623 33.51 28.46 9.08
N SER A 624 33.70 29.70 8.64
CA SER A 624 34.15 30.79 9.51
C SER A 624 33.12 31.14 10.60
N ARG A 625 31.83 31.26 10.24
CA ARG A 625 30.77 31.83 11.10
C ARG A 625 30.08 30.81 12.02
N ILE A 626 29.88 29.57 11.60
CA ILE A 626 29.10 28.56 12.36
C ILE A 626 30.02 27.53 13.00
N ILE A 627 30.27 27.67 14.31
CA ILE A 627 31.21 26.82 15.06
C ILE A 627 30.88 25.32 14.93
N SER A 628 29.59 24.95 15.02
CA SER A 628 29.13 23.55 14.94
C SER A 628 29.25 22.92 13.56
N PHE A 629 29.27 23.72 12.49
CA PHE A 629 29.42 23.25 11.10
C PHE A 629 30.82 23.51 10.53
N ARG A 630 31.71 24.22 11.26
CA ARG A 630 33.06 24.62 10.83
C ARG A 630 33.84 23.53 10.12
N LYS A 631 33.95 22.37 10.76
CA LYS A 631 34.69 21.22 10.20
C LYS A 631 34.06 20.76 8.88
N ILE A 632 32.77 20.46 8.88
CA ILE A 632 32.04 19.90 7.72
C ILE A 632 32.03 20.89 6.55
N ALA A 633 31.73 22.16 6.79
CA ALA A 633 31.68 23.19 5.75
C ALA A 633 33.06 23.48 5.15
N GLY A 634 34.12 23.51 5.96
CA GLY A 634 35.49 23.63 5.45
C GLY A 634 35.95 22.38 4.69
N GLU A 635 35.64 21.19 5.18
CA GLU A 635 35.97 19.92 4.51
C GLU A 635 35.23 19.75 3.17
N LEU A 636 34.04 20.35 3.02
CA LEU A 636 33.33 20.45 1.72
C LEU A 636 33.84 21.61 0.85
N SER A 637 34.35 22.69 1.44
CA SER A 637 34.91 23.81 0.68
C SER A 637 36.18 23.44 -0.07
N ILE A 638 37.02 22.55 0.47
CA ILE A 638 38.27 22.10 -0.17
C ILE A 638 38.01 21.42 -1.53
N PRO A 639 37.19 20.35 -1.64
CA PRO A 639 36.88 19.75 -2.93
C PRO A 639 36.10 20.71 -3.85
N ALA A 640 35.27 21.62 -3.30
CA ALA A 640 34.64 22.66 -4.13
C ALA A 640 35.67 23.62 -4.77
N VAL A 641 36.73 24.02 -4.06
CA VAL A 641 37.82 24.81 -4.66
C VAL A 641 38.56 24.02 -5.77
N ILE A 642 38.73 22.71 -5.60
CA ILE A 642 39.34 21.84 -6.62
C ILE A 642 38.42 21.66 -7.84
N MET A 643 37.13 21.44 -7.63
CA MET A 643 36.12 21.32 -8.70
C MET A 643 36.00 22.61 -9.52
N LEU A 644 36.07 23.78 -8.87
CA LEU A 644 36.11 25.08 -9.56
C LEU A 644 37.25 25.15 -10.59
N GLN A 645 38.42 24.59 -10.26
CA GLN A 645 39.57 24.59 -11.18
C GLN A 645 39.30 23.78 -12.46
N THR A 646 38.44 22.76 -12.43
CA THR A 646 38.10 22.03 -13.67
C THR A 646 37.22 22.85 -14.63
N LEU A 647 36.59 23.92 -14.14
CA LEU A 647 35.88 24.91 -14.97
C LEU A 647 36.82 26.01 -15.47
N THR A 648 37.83 26.43 -14.69
CA THR A 648 38.68 27.59 -15.02
C THR A 648 40.06 27.27 -15.60
N LEU A 649 40.67 26.09 -15.34
CA LEU A 649 42.04 25.82 -15.77
C LEU A 649 42.22 25.72 -17.29
N TRP A 650 41.19 25.33 -18.04
CA TRP A 650 41.30 25.11 -19.49
C TRP A 650 41.47 26.40 -20.28
N GLN A 651 40.96 27.54 -19.77
CA GLN A 651 40.93 28.82 -20.47
C GLN A 651 41.94 29.81 -19.83
N PRO A 652 42.84 30.43 -20.61
CA PRO A 652 43.91 31.26 -20.04
C PRO A 652 43.37 32.46 -19.24
N GLU A 653 42.34 33.13 -19.77
CA GLU A 653 41.70 34.31 -19.15
C GLU A 653 41.16 34.03 -17.74
N THR A 654 40.60 32.84 -17.50
CA THR A 654 39.94 32.50 -16.22
C THR A 654 40.84 31.69 -15.28
N ARG A 655 41.88 31.03 -15.81
CA ARG A 655 42.83 30.18 -15.07
C ARG A 655 43.49 30.89 -13.89
N LEU A 656 44.15 32.02 -14.14
CA LEU A 656 44.91 32.74 -13.11
C LEU A 656 43.99 33.34 -12.05
N LEU A 657 42.80 33.82 -12.45
CA LEU A 657 41.77 34.28 -11.52
C LEU A 657 41.26 33.13 -10.63
N GLY A 658 40.94 31.98 -11.23
CA GLY A 658 40.48 30.79 -10.51
C GLY A 658 41.50 30.24 -9.50
N LEU A 659 42.79 30.26 -9.86
CA LEU A 659 43.90 29.85 -8.99
C LEU A 659 44.20 30.87 -7.89
N GLY A 660 44.22 32.17 -8.20
CA GLY A 660 44.43 33.23 -7.21
C GLY A 660 43.32 33.24 -6.16
N LEU A 661 42.06 33.09 -6.59
CA LEU A 661 40.89 32.96 -5.72
C LEU A 661 40.92 31.66 -4.89
N ALA A 662 41.43 30.56 -5.46
CA ALA A 662 41.64 29.30 -4.73
C ALA A 662 42.62 29.46 -3.57
N ILE A 663 43.76 30.14 -3.78
CA ILE A 663 44.74 30.43 -2.72
C ILE A 663 44.09 31.20 -1.56
N VAL A 664 43.32 32.25 -1.86
CA VAL A 664 42.65 33.08 -0.85
C VAL A 664 41.68 32.25 0.00
N LEU A 665 40.81 31.45 -0.63
CA LEU A 665 39.88 30.58 0.13
C LEU A 665 40.61 29.47 0.89
N MET A 666 41.68 28.90 0.34
CA MET A 666 42.42 27.82 0.99
C MET A 666 43.20 28.30 2.21
N LEU A 667 43.80 29.50 2.18
CA LEU A 667 44.39 30.13 3.37
C LEU A 667 43.36 30.33 4.49
N VAL A 668 42.14 30.78 4.15
CA VAL A 668 41.06 30.95 5.13
C VAL A 668 40.59 29.60 5.69
N ASN A 669 40.40 28.58 4.83
CA ASN A 669 40.00 27.24 5.28
C ASN A 669 41.08 26.56 6.14
N THR A 670 42.37 26.65 5.78
CA THR A 670 43.46 26.12 6.61
C THR A 670 43.54 26.78 7.98
N LYS A 671 43.30 28.10 8.07
CA LYS A 671 43.21 28.82 9.35
C LYS A 671 42.09 28.31 10.27
N TYR A 672 40.94 27.89 9.71
CA TYR A 672 39.81 27.40 10.50
C TYR A 672 39.80 25.89 10.75
N LEU A 673 40.35 25.08 9.85
CA LEU A 673 40.41 23.62 9.96
C LEU A 673 41.63 23.12 10.73
N LEU A 674 42.80 23.77 10.55
CA LEU A 674 44.07 23.37 11.14
C LEU A 674 44.43 21.89 10.86
N THR A 675 44.18 21.43 9.63
CA THR A 675 44.47 20.07 9.13
C THR A 675 45.64 20.07 8.14
N GLN A 676 46.47 19.02 8.19
CA GLN A 676 47.62 18.88 7.28
C GLN A 676 47.21 18.85 5.80
N THR A 677 46.08 18.20 5.48
CA THR A 677 45.54 18.12 4.12
C THR A 677 45.24 19.51 3.54
N SER A 678 44.62 20.40 4.32
CA SER A 678 44.34 21.76 3.87
C SER A 678 45.63 22.56 3.61
N ALA A 679 46.64 22.45 4.50
CA ALA A 679 47.92 23.14 4.35
C ALA A 679 48.69 22.63 3.11
N ASN A 680 48.69 21.31 2.87
CA ASN A 680 49.28 20.71 1.67
C ASN A 680 48.61 21.26 0.39
N ILE A 681 47.28 21.27 0.33
CA ILE A 681 46.53 21.76 -0.84
C ILE A 681 46.76 23.26 -1.05
N THR A 682 46.86 24.06 0.03
CA THR A 682 47.17 25.49 -0.06
C THR A 682 48.55 25.75 -0.68
N VAL A 683 49.59 25.03 -0.25
CA VAL A 683 50.94 25.15 -0.85
C VAL A 683 50.94 24.68 -2.31
N GLY A 684 50.17 23.63 -2.63
CA GLY A 684 49.99 23.17 -4.00
C GLY A 684 49.40 24.24 -4.92
N PHE A 685 48.34 24.94 -4.49
CA PHE A 685 47.75 26.04 -5.27
C PHE A 685 48.68 27.25 -5.43
N VAL A 686 49.51 27.57 -4.43
CA VAL A 686 50.53 28.63 -4.56
C VAL A 686 51.57 28.24 -5.61
N LEU A 687 52.05 26.99 -5.60
CA LEU A 687 53.01 26.50 -6.59
C LEU A 687 52.42 26.45 -8.01
N THR A 688 51.19 25.97 -8.19
CA THR A 688 50.57 25.93 -9.53
C THR A 688 50.25 27.32 -10.07
N PHE A 689 49.81 28.26 -9.22
CA PHE A 689 49.61 29.67 -9.63
C PHE A 689 50.91 30.31 -10.14
N ILE A 690 52.01 30.18 -9.38
CA ILE A 690 53.30 30.74 -9.81
C ILE A 690 53.78 30.08 -11.11
N SER A 691 53.62 28.75 -11.25
CA SER A 691 53.96 28.05 -12.48
C SER A 691 53.14 28.53 -13.69
N PHE A 692 51.83 28.76 -13.55
CA PHE A 692 51.04 29.28 -14.68
C PHE A 692 51.38 30.74 -15.02
N CYS A 693 51.69 31.60 -14.03
CA CYS A 693 52.23 32.93 -14.29
C CYS A 693 53.55 32.89 -15.10
N LEU A 694 54.44 31.95 -14.79
CA LEU A 694 55.71 31.75 -15.52
C LEU A 694 55.51 31.12 -16.92
N TRP A 695 54.54 30.22 -17.06
CA TRP A 695 54.18 29.62 -18.36
C TRP A 695 53.61 30.66 -19.33
N GLU A 696 52.80 31.61 -18.83
CA GLU A 696 52.10 32.62 -19.63
C GLU A 696 52.88 33.93 -19.81
N GLY A 697 54.09 34.06 -19.25
CA GLY A 697 54.91 35.28 -19.37
C GLY A 697 54.34 36.50 -18.60
N VAL A 698 53.53 36.24 -17.57
CA VAL A 698 52.84 37.28 -16.80
C VAL A 698 53.87 38.14 -16.04
N LEU A 699 53.53 39.42 -15.81
CA LEU A 699 54.42 40.47 -15.31
C LEU A 699 55.55 40.87 -16.29
N GLY A 700 55.45 40.51 -17.57
CA GLY A 700 56.42 40.90 -18.60
C GLY A 700 57.69 40.03 -18.62
N LEU A 701 57.61 38.83 -18.05
CA LEU A 701 58.67 37.83 -18.12
C LEU A 701 58.56 37.04 -19.44
N PRO A 702 59.66 36.49 -19.98
CA PRO A 702 59.56 35.53 -21.07
C PRO A 702 58.83 34.25 -20.61
N PRO A 703 57.95 33.66 -21.44
CA PRO A 703 57.23 32.44 -21.09
C PRO A 703 58.18 31.23 -21.02
N VAL A 704 58.21 30.55 -19.87
CA VAL A 704 59.17 29.48 -19.57
C VAL A 704 58.82 28.19 -20.32
N SER A 705 59.77 27.61 -21.04
CA SER A 705 59.54 26.47 -21.94
C SER A 705 60.56 25.33 -21.83
N GLY A 706 60.10 24.10 -22.08
CA GLY A 706 60.95 22.91 -22.20
C GLY A 706 61.93 22.71 -21.03
N VAL A 707 63.23 22.74 -21.32
CA VAL A 707 64.34 22.46 -20.38
C VAL A 707 64.42 23.51 -19.26
N GLU A 708 63.94 24.72 -19.48
CA GLU A 708 63.97 25.82 -18.49
C GLU A 708 63.17 25.48 -17.22
N TRP A 709 62.16 24.60 -17.32
CA TRP A 709 61.39 24.13 -16.18
C TRP A 709 62.22 23.40 -15.12
N LEU A 710 63.34 22.76 -15.50
CA LEU A 710 64.26 22.17 -14.52
C LEU A 710 64.90 23.26 -13.64
N LEU A 711 65.28 24.40 -14.22
CA LEU A 711 65.82 25.53 -13.44
C LEU A 711 64.78 26.09 -12.46
N ILE A 712 63.51 26.20 -12.89
CA ILE A 712 62.42 26.67 -12.04
C ILE A 712 62.14 25.71 -10.87
N ILE A 713 62.19 24.38 -11.09
CA ILE A 713 61.98 23.42 -9.99
C ILE A 713 63.13 23.52 -8.98
N GLY A 714 64.40 23.60 -9.42
CA GLY A 714 65.54 23.81 -8.51
C GLY A 714 65.43 25.11 -7.70
N ILE A 715 64.92 26.19 -8.29
CA ILE A 715 64.59 27.45 -7.59
C ILE A 715 63.45 27.26 -6.57
N TYR A 716 62.41 26.49 -6.91
CA TYR A 716 61.36 26.12 -5.95
C TYR A 716 61.92 25.31 -4.77
N LEU A 717 62.84 24.35 -4.98
CA LEU A 717 63.43 23.57 -3.87
C LEU A 717 64.14 24.46 -2.85
N VAL A 718 65.02 25.34 -3.33
CA VAL A 718 65.74 26.30 -2.48
C VAL A 718 64.75 27.21 -1.75
N THR A 719 63.75 27.75 -2.46
CA THR A 719 62.74 28.65 -1.89
C THR A 719 61.88 27.95 -0.82
N LEU A 720 61.41 26.74 -1.09
CA LEU A 720 60.56 25.98 -0.16
C LEU A 720 61.31 25.59 1.11
N TRP A 721 62.58 25.18 1.03
CA TRP A 721 63.37 24.85 2.23
C TRP A 721 63.87 26.10 3.00
N LEU A 722 64.05 27.25 2.34
CA LEU A 722 64.25 28.55 3.01
C LEU A 722 62.99 29.04 3.74
N LEU A 723 61.81 28.82 3.18
CA LEU A 723 60.54 29.12 3.86
C LEU A 723 60.27 28.14 5.01
N TYR A 724 60.58 26.86 4.83
CA TYR A 724 60.52 25.84 5.88
C TYR A 724 61.38 26.21 7.10
N SER A 725 62.65 26.58 6.91
CA SER A 725 63.55 26.90 8.02
C SER A 725 63.10 28.12 8.83
N ARG A 726 62.50 29.12 8.18
CA ARG A 726 61.88 30.28 8.86
C ARG A 726 60.59 29.91 9.59
N ILE A 727 59.71 29.11 8.97
CA ILE A 727 58.38 28.80 9.53
C ILE A 727 58.46 27.75 10.65
N VAL A 728 59.44 26.84 10.64
CA VAL A 728 59.62 25.85 11.71
C VAL A 728 60.08 26.47 13.04
N GLN A 729 60.61 27.70 13.01
CA GLN A 729 60.96 28.49 14.20
C GLN A 729 59.74 29.18 14.85
N LEU A 730 58.58 29.20 14.19
CA LEU A 730 57.37 29.88 14.69
C LEU A 730 56.48 28.92 15.50
N SER A 731 56.15 29.32 16.73
CA SER A 731 55.30 28.52 17.61
C SER A 731 53.82 28.57 17.20
N GLY A 732 53.18 27.40 17.15
CA GLY A 732 51.74 27.27 16.91
C GLY A 732 51.35 26.22 15.87
N LYS A 733 50.15 25.66 16.03
CA LYS A 733 49.65 24.54 15.18
C LYS A 733 49.60 24.91 13.68
N LEU A 734 49.24 26.15 13.35
CA LEU A 734 49.14 26.64 11.97
C LEU A 734 50.51 26.65 11.27
N PHE A 735 51.55 27.15 11.92
CA PHE A 735 52.90 27.18 11.36
C PHE A 735 53.48 25.76 11.23
N ASN A 736 53.23 24.88 12.20
CA ASN A 736 53.66 23.47 12.16
C ASN A 736 53.08 22.71 10.93
N ILE A 737 51.79 22.87 10.62
CA ILE A 737 51.19 22.23 9.44
C ILE A 737 51.69 22.84 8.12
N HIS A 738 51.95 24.15 8.06
CA HIS A 738 52.55 24.76 6.86
C HIS A 738 54.02 24.35 6.67
N ALA A 739 54.84 24.28 7.73
CA ALA A 739 56.20 23.77 7.65
C ALA A 739 56.24 22.33 7.09
N LYS A 740 55.35 21.45 7.58
CA LYS A 740 55.21 20.08 7.06
C LYS A 740 54.73 20.03 5.61
N ALA A 741 53.87 20.96 5.19
CA ALA A 741 53.44 21.06 3.80
C ALA A 741 54.60 21.50 2.87
N LEU A 742 55.43 22.45 3.32
CA LEU A 742 56.58 22.95 2.56
C LEU A 742 57.67 21.87 2.39
N ASP A 743 58.07 21.18 3.46
CA ASP A 743 59.02 20.05 3.34
C ASP A 743 58.42 18.91 2.51
N GLY A 744 57.10 18.64 2.64
CA GLY A 744 56.39 17.65 1.84
C GLY A 744 56.44 17.92 0.33
N TRP A 745 56.07 19.13 -0.10
CA TRP A 745 56.13 19.52 -1.51
C TRP A 745 57.57 19.59 -2.05
N ALA A 746 58.52 20.06 -1.24
CA ALA A 746 59.92 20.08 -1.64
C ALA A 746 60.51 18.67 -1.84
N ILE A 747 60.13 17.68 -1.02
CA ILE A 747 60.49 16.27 -1.27
C ILE A 747 59.91 15.80 -2.61
N ILE A 748 58.61 16.03 -2.85
CA ILE A 748 57.92 15.55 -4.06
C ILE A 748 58.55 16.17 -5.33
N LEU A 749 58.77 17.49 -5.32
CA LEU A 749 59.44 18.19 -6.42
C LEU A 749 60.88 17.72 -6.61
N CYS A 750 61.62 17.48 -5.52
CA CYS A 750 63.01 17.00 -5.59
C CYS A 750 63.10 15.58 -6.16
N SER A 751 62.20 14.67 -5.77
CA SER A 751 62.10 13.33 -6.37
C SER A 751 61.75 13.40 -7.85
N LEU A 752 60.85 14.30 -8.25
CA LEU A 752 60.48 14.51 -9.65
C LEU A 752 61.65 15.10 -10.47
N GLU A 753 62.31 16.14 -9.96
CA GLU A 753 63.48 16.76 -10.62
C GLU A 753 64.62 15.75 -10.79
N LEU A 754 64.95 14.97 -9.76
CA LEU A 754 65.97 13.90 -9.86
C LEU A 754 65.60 12.82 -10.91
N ILE A 755 64.33 12.45 -11.03
CA ILE A 755 63.87 11.50 -12.06
C ILE A 755 64.03 12.12 -13.46
N VAL A 756 63.58 13.36 -13.68
CA VAL A 756 63.67 14.04 -14.98
C VAL A 756 65.13 14.32 -15.36
N LEU A 757 65.99 14.71 -14.41
CA LEU A 757 67.44 14.87 -14.60
C LEU A 757 68.11 13.54 -14.99
N THR A 758 67.70 12.42 -14.38
CA THR A 758 68.22 11.08 -14.71
C THR A 758 67.78 10.65 -16.11
N ILE A 759 66.51 10.87 -16.47
CA ILE A 759 65.99 10.59 -17.82
C ILE A 759 66.68 11.47 -18.87
N HIS A 760 66.90 12.75 -18.58
CA HIS A 760 67.59 13.68 -19.48
C HIS A 760 69.07 13.27 -19.67
N SER A 761 69.75 12.88 -18.60
CA SER A 761 71.12 12.34 -18.66
C SER A 761 71.20 11.08 -19.53
N LEU A 762 70.29 10.12 -19.33
CA LEU A 762 70.18 8.93 -20.17
C LEU A 762 69.89 9.27 -21.64
N GLY A 763 69.07 10.30 -21.88
CA GLY A 763 68.79 10.84 -23.22
C GLY A 763 70.01 11.43 -23.91
N ILE A 764 70.90 12.11 -23.17
CA ILE A 764 72.21 12.58 -23.68
C ILE A 764 73.11 11.38 -24.02
N TYR A 765 73.24 10.40 -23.12
CA TYR A 765 74.03 9.19 -23.37
C TYR A 765 73.50 8.31 -24.52
N SER A 766 72.24 8.50 -24.92
CA SER A 766 71.59 7.81 -26.04
C SER A 766 71.57 8.62 -27.33
N GLU A 767 72.21 9.81 -27.35
CA GLU A 767 72.19 10.79 -28.46
C GLU A 767 70.78 11.31 -28.86
N ILE A 768 69.78 11.11 -27.99
CA ILE A 768 68.39 11.54 -28.19
C ILE A 768 68.20 13.02 -27.84
N VAL A 769 69.00 13.56 -26.92
CA VAL A 769 68.83 14.90 -26.34
C VAL A 769 70.15 15.65 -26.28
N ASN A 770 70.15 16.91 -26.73
CA ASN A 770 71.33 17.78 -26.70
C ASN A 770 71.71 18.18 -25.25
N PRO A 771 73.01 18.21 -24.90
CA PRO A 771 73.47 18.66 -23.59
C PRO A 771 73.20 20.17 -23.41
N SER A 772 72.78 20.57 -22.19
CA SER A 772 72.41 21.95 -21.87
C SER A 772 73.00 22.42 -20.54
N ILE A 773 73.58 23.62 -20.53
CA ILE A 773 74.15 24.27 -19.33
C ILE A 773 73.08 24.49 -18.26
N ILE A 774 71.83 24.75 -18.65
CA ILE A 774 70.69 24.97 -17.75
C ILE A 774 70.47 23.75 -16.83
N VAL A 775 70.69 22.54 -17.35
CA VAL A 775 70.54 21.27 -16.64
C VAL A 775 71.64 21.09 -15.60
N ILE A 776 72.88 21.51 -15.91
CA ILE A 776 73.99 21.52 -14.96
C ILE A 776 73.66 22.48 -13.79
N ILE A 777 73.07 23.63 -14.08
CA ILE A 777 72.67 24.62 -13.06
C ILE A 777 71.52 24.08 -12.18
N SER A 778 70.48 23.46 -12.77
CA SER A 778 69.39 22.79 -12.03
C SER A 778 69.90 21.67 -11.13
N ALA A 779 70.75 20.78 -11.64
CA ALA A 779 71.39 19.73 -10.83
C ALA A 779 72.24 20.31 -9.68
N SER A 780 72.97 21.41 -9.93
CA SER A 780 73.75 22.09 -8.88
C SER A 780 72.85 22.71 -7.80
N LEU A 781 71.74 23.35 -8.20
CA LEU A 781 70.74 23.90 -7.28
C LEU A 781 70.06 22.79 -6.46
N THR A 782 69.72 21.67 -7.10
CA THR A 782 69.14 20.48 -6.45
C THR A 782 70.07 19.94 -5.37
N LEU A 783 71.35 19.75 -5.68
CA LEU A 783 72.36 19.28 -4.72
C LEU A 783 72.53 20.26 -3.54
N PHE A 784 72.61 21.56 -3.82
CA PHE A 784 72.68 22.59 -2.78
C PHE A 784 71.44 22.57 -1.88
N ALA A 785 70.24 22.47 -2.46
CA ALA A 785 68.97 22.44 -1.74
C ALA A 785 68.88 21.21 -0.81
N ILE A 786 69.26 20.02 -1.30
CA ILE A 786 69.32 18.79 -0.50
C ILE A 786 70.29 18.93 0.69
N GLY A 787 71.49 19.48 0.45
CA GLY A 787 72.48 19.74 1.50
C GLY A 787 71.98 20.71 2.56
N TYR A 788 71.38 21.83 2.14
CA TYR A 788 70.80 22.84 3.02
C TYR A 788 69.68 22.27 3.91
N ARG A 789 68.80 21.44 3.34
CA ARG A 789 67.77 20.70 4.09
C ARG A 789 68.37 19.76 5.15
N GLY A 790 69.44 19.05 4.80
CA GLY A 790 70.16 18.17 5.72
C GLY A 790 70.66 18.91 6.96
N PHE A 791 71.29 20.07 6.74
CA PHE A 791 71.76 20.96 7.81
C PHE A 791 70.62 21.45 8.72
N ILE A 792 69.50 21.93 8.16
CA ILE A 792 68.33 22.38 8.94
C ILE A 792 67.82 21.28 9.88
N LYS A 793 67.69 20.04 9.38
CA LYS A 793 67.14 18.95 10.22
C LYS A 793 68.07 18.56 11.37
N GLN A 794 69.39 18.70 11.22
CA GLN A 794 70.34 18.52 12.31
C GLN A 794 70.18 19.63 13.37
N THR A 795 70.12 20.90 12.97
CA THR A 795 69.99 22.01 13.95
C THR A 795 68.67 21.94 14.71
N THR A 796 67.54 21.67 14.05
CA THR A 796 66.24 21.53 14.72
C THR A 796 66.16 20.32 15.66
N LYS A 797 66.91 19.25 15.38
CA LYS A 797 66.95 18.07 16.26
C LYS A 797 67.74 18.38 17.53
N ASN A 798 68.88 19.07 17.39
CA ASN A 798 69.75 19.40 18.51
C ASN A 798 69.06 20.37 19.49
N SER A 799 68.31 21.37 19.00
CA SER A 799 67.54 22.27 19.88
C SER A 799 66.45 21.54 20.67
N SER A 800 65.80 20.53 20.08
CA SER A 800 64.77 19.71 20.75
C SER A 800 65.33 18.67 21.75
N ILE A 801 66.63 18.72 22.04
CA ILE A 801 67.32 17.88 23.05
C ILE A 801 67.88 18.77 24.19
N THR A 802 67.79 20.09 24.05
CA THR A 802 68.25 21.10 25.02
C THR A 802 67.11 21.86 25.71
N GLU A 803 65.86 21.56 25.36
CA GLU A 803 64.63 21.93 26.08
C GLU A 803 64.06 20.70 26.81
#